data_AF-A0A8S4S308-F1
#
_entry.id   AF-A0A8S4S308-F1
#
_cell.length_a   1.000
_cell.length_b   1.000
_cell.length_c   1.000
_cell.angle_alpha   90.00
_cell.angle_beta   90.00
_cell.angle_gamma   90.00
#
_symmetry.space_group_name_H-M   'P 1'
#
loop_
_entity.id
_entity.type
_entity.pdbx_description
1 polymer ?
#
loop_
_entity_poly.entity_id
_entity_poly.type
_entity_poly.pdbx_seq_one_letter_code
_entity_poly.pdbx_strand_id
1 'polypeptide(L)'
;MNKKTNSEYDNLMLSSNSDSAGSGNTCMDWCLSTNAKKNEAVRAEFSYEFTPNVTLCLSIMKMHTFSLDYPRFLLDRSDEVARELANGGDSRLLVRARRSLLLAAAELYSRAPSEKSGGMRVAETGAAHATRCLAHADAMATLVKHQAHHLVPHQGAHPSQIVRSLLEAEKWELALEIATKSGLPRNSVLAAWGKACLKAGCFKEARRKFALCFKNTHVCVDVDELEYGKEASEFNFVNRRLNNMRSSERSISTSSATSEGRGRTNVPLLNEIICMLEDMNYPVNQQLLDKAETIKSTNERLSTMNTSKKKIQLTEPALNIMHMLASVKKIKQGDYSDFQQKATIQPKKTLAQELLRRGNHNEVKVDLSSKKLDPFFYRECIYYLSNYGSHVANIMFYMKHSNLREVIRYCYDNMVEKETFTESVYMECLKKNKVNDLLKSMSDMDSSLEMWSEYIMHICRTLEVGKKLDALYALQCGTGQHARASASCALLYSRPIPPGNPPFAVLLARQHHLTAALHHLNQCVPVTNKMSDPKSIQFHLDKVTIDNLMTTMSRQMELAKYLAACEANGRLTEKVINDVIPAQGGRKDDGDLRPLTLFGSNTDKIRIVALVLASGPSIESGLDLAFKIVGEHKLDSMNIYIHVAKYLVNADRFMEVKTLAKCIRASNETAANLMSDQVLEAGTAAVVARCEARGQLHDEQAELLINDITSHAIKISCYLVCRNVSSAYILAAKHERTNDLRKVLHEAERLGNDQVRNACLKRLTSKNVLV
;
A
#
# COMPACT_ATOMS: atom_id res chain seq x y z
N MET A 1 3.12 -75.62 -20.33
CA MET A 1 3.95 -76.75 -19.87
C MET A 1 5.37 -76.49 -20.36
N ASN A 2 6.47 -76.59 -19.62
CA ASN A 2 6.77 -76.53 -18.19
C ASN A 2 8.31 -76.61 -18.07
N LYS A 3 8.89 -75.98 -17.03
CA LYS A 3 10.27 -76.08 -16.48
C LYS A 3 11.39 -75.30 -17.21
N LYS A 4 11.93 -74.23 -16.61
CA LYS A 4 12.81 -74.07 -15.40
C LYS A 4 14.28 -74.47 -15.64
N THR A 5 15.16 -73.47 -15.62
CA THR A 5 16.49 -73.52 -14.99
C THR A 5 16.79 -72.18 -14.30
N ASN A 6 17.25 -72.26 -13.05
CA ASN A 6 17.39 -71.20 -12.05
C ASN A 6 18.31 -70.04 -12.45
N SER A 7 17.87 -68.81 -12.13
CA SER A 7 18.72 -67.62 -12.03
C SER A 7 19.24 -67.48 -10.58
N GLU A 8 20.37 -68.12 -10.27
CA GLU A 8 21.19 -67.78 -9.11
C GLU A 8 22.29 -66.84 -9.59
N TYR A 9 22.03 -65.54 -9.72
CA TYR A 9 23.04 -64.45 -9.76
C TYR A 9 22.27 -63.16 -9.99
N ASP A 10 21.72 -62.57 -8.92
CA ASP A 10 21.42 -61.13 -8.93
C ASP A 10 21.23 -60.58 -7.52
N ASN A 11 21.82 -59.39 -7.31
CA ASN A 11 21.80 -58.52 -6.12
C ASN A 11 22.91 -58.75 -5.05
N LEU A 12 24.17 -58.56 -5.47
CA LEU A 12 25.22 -58.03 -4.59
C LEU A 12 25.03 -56.50 -4.46
N MET A 13 24.37 -56.07 -3.39
CA MET A 13 24.33 -54.65 -2.99
C MET A 13 25.51 -54.36 -2.07
N LEU A 14 26.47 -53.57 -2.58
CA LEU A 14 27.58 -52.99 -1.83
C LEU A 14 27.05 -52.05 -0.73
N SER A 15 27.22 -52.41 0.54
CA SER A 15 26.98 -51.49 1.66
C SER A 15 28.21 -50.59 1.88
N SER A 16 28.20 -49.42 1.25
CA SER A 16 29.17 -48.36 1.54
C SER A 16 28.86 -47.68 2.88
N ASN A 17 29.72 -47.90 3.89
CA ASN A 17 30.29 -46.89 4.79
C ASN A 17 30.97 -47.57 5.99
N SER A 18 32.18 -48.09 5.76
CA SER A 18 33.14 -48.41 6.81
C SER A 18 34.21 -47.33 6.86
N ASP A 19 34.03 -46.32 7.71
CA ASP A 19 35.17 -45.55 8.24
C ASP A 19 35.98 -46.50 9.13
N SER A 20 36.89 -47.24 8.50
CA SER A 20 37.97 -47.98 9.15
C SER A 20 39.24 -47.69 8.36
N ALA A 21 39.67 -46.43 8.42
CA ALA A 21 41.04 -46.10 8.10
C ALA A 21 41.93 -46.80 9.14
N GLY A 22 42.55 -47.90 8.74
CA GLY A 22 43.61 -48.57 9.51
C GLY A 22 43.35 -49.99 9.98
N SER A 23 42.60 -50.82 9.25
CA SER A 23 42.68 -52.28 9.39
C SER A 23 42.21 -52.96 8.11
N GLY A 24 43.12 -53.66 7.44
CA GLY A 24 42.92 -54.31 6.14
C GLY A 24 42.09 -55.59 6.18
N ASN A 25 41.04 -55.65 6.99
CA ASN A 25 40.12 -56.78 7.00
C ASN A 25 38.89 -56.44 6.15
N THR A 26 38.82 -57.06 4.98
CA THR A 26 37.64 -57.08 4.11
C THR A 26 36.41 -57.49 4.91
N CYS A 27 35.36 -56.65 4.89
CA CYS A 27 34.04 -56.98 5.43
C CYS A 27 33.52 -58.26 4.77
N MET A 28 33.66 -59.41 5.43
CA MET A 28 33.07 -60.66 4.97
C MET A 28 31.55 -60.53 5.04
N ASP A 29 30.87 -60.60 3.89
CA ASP A 29 29.42 -60.62 3.81
C ASP A 29 28.88 -61.89 4.48
N TRP A 30 28.24 -61.74 5.63
CA TRP A 30 27.63 -62.85 6.39
C TRP A 30 26.39 -63.39 5.68
N CYS A 31 26.54 -64.48 4.93
CA CYS A 31 25.42 -65.24 4.34
C CYS A 31 25.28 -66.59 5.03
N LEU A 32 24.27 -66.74 5.90
CA LEU A 32 23.91 -68.06 6.42
C LEU A 32 23.32 -68.91 5.29
N SER A 33 23.72 -70.18 5.26
CA SER A 33 23.25 -71.15 4.27
C SER A 33 22.55 -72.31 4.98
N THR A 34 21.87 -73.18 4.23
CA THR A 34 21.31 -74.43 4.77
C THR A 34 22.37 -75.44 5.24
N ASN A 35 23.67 -75.15 5.03
CA ASN A 35 24.78 -76.01 5.41
C ASN A 35 25.25 -75.75 6.86
N ALA A 36 25.05 -76.73 7.74
CA ALA A 36 25.35 -76.64 9.18
C ALA A 36 26.85 -76.42 9.48
N LYS A 37 27.76 -77.07 8.75
CA LYS A 37 29.22 -76.98 9.01
C LYS A 37 29.77 -75.59 8.67
N LYS A 38 29.27 -74.97 7.60
CA LYS A 38 29.62 -73.60 7.22
C LYS A 38 29.14 -72.60 8.27
N ASN A 39 27.93 -72.80 8.80
CA ASN A 39 27.38 -71.95 9.85
C ASN A 39 28.15 -72.08 11.18
N GLU A 40 28.69 -73.26 11.49
CA GLU A 40 29.46 -73.50 12.72
C GLU A 40 30.86 -72.87 12.68
N ALA A 41 31.59 -73.02 11.56
CA ALA A 41 32.89 -72.36 11.37
C ALA A 41 32.78 -70.83 11.49
N VAL A 42 31.74 -70.27 10.86
CA VAL A 42 31.46 -68.82 10.88
C VAL A 42 31.11 -68.33 12.30
N ARG A 43 30.45 -69.15 13.14
CA ARG A 43 30.19 -68.81 14.55
C ARG A 43 31.45 -68.85 15.43
N ALA A 44 32.35 -69.80 15.18
CA ALA A 44 33.57 -69.97 15.95
C ALA A 44 34.61 -68.86 15.68
N GLU A 45 34.59 -68.26 14.50
CA GLU A 45 35.49 -67.18 14.09
C GLU A 45 35.04 -65.79 14.60
N PHE A 46 33.85 -65.69 15.20
CA PHE A 46 33.29 -64.42 15.69
C PHE A 46 33.75 -64.11 17.12
N SER A 47 34.47 -63.00 17.31
CA SER A 47 34.80 -62.46 18.62
C SER A 47 33.80 -61.39 19.08
N TYR A 48 33.58 -61.29 20.40
CA TYR A 48 32.67 -60.33 21.04
C TYR A 48 33.05 -58.84 20.86
N GLU A 49 34.15 -58.54 20.17
CA GLU A 49 34.56 -57.15 19.88
C GLU A 49 33.73 -56.49 18.77
N PHE A 50 32.92 -57.25 18.03
CA PHE A 50 32.14 -56.75 16.90
C PHE A 50 30.67 -56.52 17.29
N THR A 51 30.17 -55.30 17.03
CA THR A 51 28.74 -54.95 17.15
C THR A 51 27.84 -55.88 16.32
N PRO A 52 26.55 -56.08 16.68
CA PRO A 52 25.62 -56.89 15.89
C PRO A 52 25.65 -56.47 14.41
N ASN A 53 25.92 -57.45 13.54
CA ASN A 53 26.06 -57.25 12.10
C ASN A 53 24.67 -57.21 11.44
N VAL A 54 24.34 -56.08 10.80
CA VAL A 54 23.07 -55.88 10.07
C VAL A 54 22.87 -56.98 9.03
N THR A 55 23.92 -57.35 8.30
CA THR A 55 23.91 -58.39 7.28
C THR A 55 23.57 -59.76 7.89
N LEU A 56 24.11 -60.09 9.07
CA LEU A 56 23.77 -61.33 9.77
C LEU A 56 22.30 -61.35 10.20
N CYS A 57 21.81 -60.26 10.80
CA CYS A 57 20.41 -60.14 11.20
C CYS A 57 19.48 -60.32 9.98
N LEU A 58 19.75 -59.61 8.89
CA LEU A 58 18.96 -59.70 7.66
C LEU A 58 19.06 -61.08 7.00
N SER A 59 20.23 -61.74 7.05
CA SER A 59 20.43 -63.10 6.51
C SER A 59 19.68 -64.17 7.30
N ILE A 60 19.66 -64.10 8.65
CA ILE A 60 18.84 -64.98 9.49
C ILE A 60 17.37 -64.82 9.12
N MET A 61 16.92 -63.57 8.99
CA MET A 61 15.52 -63.26 8.77
C MET A 61 15.02 -63.61 7.37
N LYS A 62 15.90 -63.59 6.35
CA LYS A 62 15.62 -64.09 5.00
C LYS A 62 15.29 -65.60 4.96
N MET A 63 15.73 -66.37 5.97
CA MET A 63 15.46 -67.82 6.07
C MET A 63 14.09 -68.14 6.66
N HIS A 64 13.34 -67.14 7.14
CA HIS A 64 12.01 -67.27 7.74
C HIS A 64 10.94 -66.57 6.88
N THR A 65 9.67 -66.97 7.02
CA THR A 65 8.53 -66.25 6.42
C THR A 65 8.39 -64.86 7.01
N PHE A 66 8.25 -63.83 6.16
CA PHE A 66 8.18 -62.43 6.58
C PHE A 66 6.99 -62.17 7.53
N SER A 67 7.26 -61.57 8.69
CA SER A 67 6.26 -61.08 9.64
C SER A 67 6.64 -59.66 10.11
N LEU A 68 5.64 -58.81 10.35
CA LEU A 68 5.82 -57.48 10.95
C LEU A 68 6.24 -57.54 12.42
N ASP A 69 6.24 -58.71 13.05
CA ASP A 69 6.70 -58.88 14.43
C ASP A 69 8.22 -58.79 14.57
N TYR A 70 8.96 -59.14 13.52
CA TYR A 70 10.41 -59.05 13.57
C TYR A 70 10.96 -57.63 13.59
N PRO A 71 10.53 -56.70 12.70
CA PRO A 71 10.99 -55.32 12.79
C PRO A 71 10.50 -54.63 14.08
N ARG A 72 9.35 -55.03 14.65
CA ARG A 72 8.92 -54.58 16.00
C ARG A 72 9.87 -55.08 17.09
N PHE A 73 10.23 -56.36 17.07
CA PHE A 73 11.21 -56.93 18.02
C PHE A 73 12.55 -56.19 17.96
N LEU A 74 13.04 -55.86 16.76
CA LEU A 74 14.28 -55.10 16.59
C LEU A 74 14.17 -53.68 17.15
N LEU A 75 13.01 -53.03 17.02
CA LEU A 75 12.75 -51.73 17.66
C LEU A 75 12.78 -51.85 19.19
N ASP A 76 12.08 -52.83 19.76
CA ASP A 76 12.03 -53.05 21.21
C ASP A 76 13.43 -53.31 21.80
N ARG A 77 14.23 -54.15 21.12
CA ARG A 77 15.64 -54.39 21.50
C ARG A 77 16.48 -53.13 21.35
N SER A 78 16.23 -52.30 20.33
CA SER A 78 16.95 -51.04 20.14
C SER A 78 16.67 -50.03 21.26
N ASP A 79 15.46 -50.06 21.83
CA ASP A 79 15.05 -49.20 22.95
C ASP A 79 15.62 -49.69 24.30
N GLU A 80 15.79 -51.00 24.47
CA GLU A 80 16.58 -51.56 25.56
C GLU A 80 18.04 -51.09 25.51
N VAL A 81 18.68 -51.19 24.36
CA VAL A 81 20.07 -50.69 24.18
C VAL A 81 20.16 -49.18 24.42
N ALA A 82 19.10 -48.42 24.09
CA ALA A 82 19.04 -46.99 24.36
C ALA A 82 18.98 -46.66 25.86
N ARG A 83 18.30 -47.50 26.67
CA ARG A 83 18.21 -47.32 28.13
C ARG A 83 19.54 -47.60 28.82
N GLU A 84 20.25 -48.63 28.37
CA GLU A 84 21.57 -49.01 28.91
C GLU A 84 22.67 -47.95 28.64
N LEU A 85 22.45 -47.06 27.67
CA LEU A 85 23.37 -45.94 27.41
C LEU A 85 23.50 -44.99 28.62
N ALA A 86 22.52 -44.94 29.53
CA ALA A 86 22.60 -44.16 30.76
C ALA A 86 23.32 -44.89 31.92
N ASN A 87 23.52 -46.21 31.81
CA ASN A 87 24.02 -47.07 32.90
C ASN A 87 25.55 -47.27 32.89
N GLY A 88 26.29 -46.53 32.06
CA GLY A 88 27.76 -46.46 32.14
C GLY A 88 28.55 -47.48 31.30
N GLY A 89 27.94 -48.13 30.30
CA GLY A 89 28.66 -48.96 29.32
C GLY A 89 29.45 -48.15 28.28
N ASP A 90 30.20 -48.83 27.39
CA ASP A 90 30.87 -48.15 26.26
C ASP A 90 29.82 -47.55 25.32
N SER A 91 29.60 -46.24 25.48
CA SER A 91 28.64 -45.45 24.73
C SER A 91 28.84 -45.54 23.22
N ARG A 92 30.08 -45.74 22.74
CA ARG A 92 30.36 -45.86 21.30
C ARG A 92 29.85 -47.20 20.75
N LEU A 93 30.08 -48.28 21.51
CA LEU A 93 29.62 -49.62 21.16
C LEU A 93 28.09 -49.71 21.22
N LEU A 94 27.48 -49.19 22.28
CA LEU A 94 26.03 -49.21 22.49
C LEU A 94 25.27 -48.42 21.41
N VAL A 95 25.75 -47.21 21.06
CA VAL A 95 25.13 -46.42 19.99
C VAL A 95 25.29 -47.09 18.63
N ARG A 96 26.46 -47.71 18.35
CA ARG A 96 26.68 -48.46 17.10
C ARG A 96 25.80 -49.70 17.02
N ALA A 97 25.65 -50.45 18.10
CA ALA A 97 24.75 -51.60 18.18
C ALA A 97 23.29 -51.19 17.96
N ARG A 98 22.84 -50.11 18.63
CA ARG A 98 21.50 -49.54 18.42
C ARG A 98 21.26 -49.13 16.97
N ARG A 99 22.22 -48.44 16.35
CA ARG A 99 22.16 -48.02 14.95
C ARG A 99 22.04 -49.21 14.00
N SER A 100 22.81 -50.28 14.22
CA SER A 100 22.70 -51.51 13.43
C SER A 100 21.31 -52.15 13.50
N LEU A 101 20.73 -52.26 14.71
CA LEU A 101 19.39 -52.82 14.89
C LEU A 101 18.31 -51.97 14.19
N LEU A 102 18.41 -50.65 14.27
CA LEU A 102 17.49 -49.71 13.62
C LEU A 102 17.58 -49.74 12.09
N LEU A 103 18.79 -49.88 11.53
CA LEU A 103 18.99 -50.07 10.09
C LEU A 103 18.36 -51.37 9.60
N ALA A 104 18.53 -52.47 10.35
CA ALA A 104 17.89 -53.74 10.05
C ALA A 104 16.36 -53.62 10.10
N ALA A 105 15.81 -52.97 11.14
CA ALA A 105 14.37 -52.74 11.28
C ALA A 105 13.79 -51.90 10.13
N ALA A 106 14.47 -50.81 9.74
CA ALA A 106 14.04 -49.94 8.64
C ALA A 106 14.01 -50.69 7.29
N GLU A 107 15.02 -51.52 7.01
CA GLU A 107 15.10 -52.33 5.79
C GLU A 107 14.03 -53.44 5.73
N LEU A 108 13.57 -53.92 6.88
CA LEU A 108 12.50 -54.91 6.93
C LEU A 108 11.13 -54.26 6.73
N TYR A 109 10.90 -53.07 7.28
CA TYR A 109 9.69 -52.31 7.00
C TYR A 109 9.60 -51.88 5.52
N SER A 110 10.73 -51.57 4.86
CA SER A 110 10.75 -51.23 3.42
C SER A 110 10.45 -52.41 2.50
N ARG A 111 10.68 -53.65 2.96
CA ARG A 111 10.41 -54.90 2.23
C ARG A 111 9.01 -55.48 2.48
N ALA A 112 8.18 -54.83 3.30
CA ALA A 112 6.85 -55.31 3.59
C ALA A 112 5.97 -55.33 2.32
N PRO A 113 5.23 -56.42 2.04
CA PRO A 113 4.41 -56.53 0.83
C PRO A 113 3.29 -55.48 0.81
N SER A 114 3.15 -54.79 -0.32
CA SER A 114 2.12 -53.76 -0.56
C SER A 114 0.75 -54.39 -0.85
N GLU A 115 0.22 -55.16 0.10
CA GLU A 115 -1.16 -55.66 -0.01
C GLU A 115 -2.15 -54.66 0.58
N LYS A 116 -3.31 -54.49 -0.09
CA LYS A 116 -4.38 -53.51 0.20
C LYS A 116 -5.17 -53.82 1.50
N SER A 117 -4.48 -54.13 2.58
CA SER A 117 -5.01 -54.47 3.91
C SER A 117 -4.35 -53.60 4.99
N GLY A 118 -4.95 -53.52 6.19
CA GLY A 118 -4.52 -52.68 7.31
C GLY A 118 -3.04 -52.82 7.74
N GLY A 119 -2.34 -53.86 7.29
CA GLY A 119 -0.90 -54.03 7.46
C GLY A 119 -0.03 -52.95 6.80
N MET A 120 -0.49 -52.31 5.72
CA MET A 120 0.30 -51.27 5.03
C MET A 120 0.49 -50.01 5.89
N ARG A 121 -0.57 -49.55 6.57
CA ARG A 121 -0.47 -48.39 7.50
C ARG A 121 0.44 -48.69 8.69
N VAL A 122 0.43 -49.93 9.17
CA VAL A 122 1.28 -50.38 10.28
C VAL A 122 2.75 -50.47 9.86
N ALA A 123 3.02 -50.93 8.64
CA ALA A 123 4.37 -50.94 8.09
C ALA A 123 4.90 -49.52 7.83
N GLU A 124 4.08 -48.62 7.28
CA GLU A 124 4.44 -47.20 7.06
C GLU A 124 4.73 -46.46 8.37
N THR A 125 3.87 -46.65 9.38
CA THR A 125 4.06 -46.04 10.71
C THR A 125 5.28 -46.61 11.44
N GLY A 126 5.51 -47.93 11.33
CA GLY A 126 6.70 -48.59 11.85
C GLY A 126 7.99 -48.13 11.15
N ALA A 127 7.97 -47.99 9.82
CA ALA A 127 9.07 -47.44 9.04
C ALA A 127 9.41 -46.01 9.49
N ALA A 128 8.40 -45.14 9.59
CA ALA A 128 8.58 -43.76 10.03
C ALA A 128 9.13 -43.66 11.46
N HIS A 129 8.71 -44.56 12.35
CA HIS A 129 9.26 -44.66 13.70
C HIS A 129 10.73 -45.13 13.69
N ALA A 130 11.05 -46.18 12.92
CA ALA A 130 12.43 -46.67 12.76
C ALA A 130 13.37 -45.58 12.20
N THR A 131 12.93 -44.84 11.17
CA THR A 131 13.68 -43.70 10.61
C THR A 131 13.92 -42.60 11.64
N ARG A 132 12.93 -42.28 12.48
CA ARG A 132 13.07 -41.28 13.56
C ARG A 132 14.08 -41.74 14.60
N CYS A 133 14.00 -42.99 15.04
CA CYS A 133 14.93 -43.57 16.00
C CYS A 133 16.35 -43.65 15.43
N LEU A 134 16.48 -43.92 14.13
CA LEU A 134 17.75 -43.94 13.41
C LEU A 134 18.39 -42.54 13.36
N ALA A 135 17.62 -41.51 13.01
CA ALA A 135 18.10 -40.12 13.03
C ALA A 135 18.59 -39.70 14.43
N HIS A 136 17.89 -40.14 15.49
CA HIS A 136 18.36 -39.95 16.86
C HIS A 136 19.65 -40.73 17.16
N ALA A 137 19.76 -41.99 16.73
CA ALA A 137 20.98 -42.78 16.93
C ALA A 137 22.19 -42.19 16.18
N ASP A 138 22.00 -41.63 14.98
CA ASP A 138 23.05 -40.93 14.22
C ASP A 138 23.48 -39.62 14.89
N ALA A 139 22.54 -38.87 15.47
CA ALA A 139 22.84 -37.71 16.30
C ALA A 139 23.66 -38.12 17.55
N MET A 140 23.24 -39.19 18.24
CA MET A 140 23.95 -39.73 19.40
C MET A 140 25.36 -40.22 19.05
N ALA A 141 25.56 -40.84 17.89
CA ALA A 141 26.87 -41.29 17.43
C ALA A 141 27.83 -40.10 17.28
N THR A 142 27.31 -38.99 16.76
CA THR A 142 28.05 -37.73 16.62
C THR A 142 28.34 -37.11 18.00
N LEU A 143 27.39 -37.10 18.92
CA LEU A 143 27.60 -36.61 20.30
C LEU A 143 28.65 -37.41 21.07
N VAL A 144 28.61 -38.76 20.99
CA VAL A 144 29.57 -39.63 21.67
C VAL A 144 30.98 -39.43 21.09
N LYS A 145 31.10 -39.27 19.76
CA LYS A 145 32.38 -38.95 19.11
C LYS A 145 33.02 -37.67 19.66
N HIS A 146 32.21 -36.67 19.98
CA HIS A 146 32.64 -35.39 20.54
C HIS A 146 32.55 -35.32 22.08
N GLN A 147 32.31 -36.44 22.76
CA GLN A 147 32.19 -36.54 24.23
C GLN A 147 31.13 -35.60 24.83
N ALA A 148 30.05 -35.31 24.10
CA ALA A 148 29.00 -34.35 24.45
C ALA A 148 27.64 -35.00 24.79
N HIS A 149 27.63 -36.30 25.10
CA HIS A 149 26.40 -37.07 25.35
C HIS A 149 25.62 -36.63 26.60
N HIS A 150 26.25 -35.91 27.53
CA HIS A 150 25.62 -35.33 28.72
C HIS A 150 24.67 -34.16 28.42
N LEU A 151 24.73 -33.57 27.22
CA LEU A 151 23.91 -32.43 26.80
C LEU A 151 22.55 -32.86 26.20
N VAL A 152 22.20 -34.13 26.28
CA VAL A 152 20.96 -34.68 25.73
C VAL A 152 19.82 -34.50 26.75
N PRO A 153 18.70 -33.84 26.39
CA PRO A 153 17.62 -33.53 27.34
C PRO A 153 16.96 -34.75 27.98
N HIS A 154 16.69 -35.78 27.18
CA HIS A 154 16.09 -37.03 27.62
C HIS A 154 16.34 -38.14 26.58
N GLN A 155 16.17 -39.39 26.99
CA GLN A 155 16.30 -40.54 26.10
C GLN A 155 15.24 -40.45 24.97
N GLY A 156 15.69 -40.55 23.71
CA GLY A 156 14.82 -40.44 22.54
C GLY A 156 14.42 -39.02 22.14
N ALA A 157 15.13 -37.99 22.64
CA ALA A 157 14.92 -36.60 22.23
C ALA A 157 15.02 -36.46 20.70
N HIS A 158 14.16 -35.65 20.10
CA HIS A 158 14.27 -35.41 18.66
C HIS A 158 15.59 -34.68 18.35
N PRO A 159 16.27 -34.93 17.21
CA PRO A 159 17.51 -34.22 16.86
C PRO A 159 17.43 -32.69 16.94
N SER A 160 16.24 -32.11 16.75
CA SER A 160 16.01 -30.66 16.92
C SER A 160 16.14 -30.18 18.37
N GLN A 161 15.71 -30.99 19.35
CA GLN A 161 15.87 -30.69 20.78
C GLN A 161 17.34 -30.81 21.19
N ILE A 162 18.05 -31.82 20.67
CA ILE A 162 19.50 -31.96 20.86
C ILE A 162 20.24 -30.73 20.31
N VAL A 163 19.92 -30.32 19.08
CA VAL A 163 20.50 -29.11 18.47
C VAL A 163 20.21 -27.88 19.34
N ARG A 164 19.00 -27.72 19.87
CA ARG A 164 18.67 -26.62 20.78
C ARG A 164 19.55 -26.61 22.04
N SER A 165 19.71 -27.74 22.71
CA SER A 165 20.57 -27.83 23.90
C SER A 165 22.04 -27.59 23.59
N LEU A 166 22.52 -28.00 22.42
CA LEU A 166 23.87 -27.68 21.97
C LEU A 166 24.06 -26.18 21.65
N LEU A 167 23.02 -25.51 21.14
CA LEU A 167 23.04 -24.06 20.94
C LEU A 167 23.04 -23.33 22.29
N GLU A 168 22.25 -23.78 23.26
CA GLU A 168 22.23 -23.24 24.63
C GLU A 168 23.57 -23.45 25.35
N ALA A 169 24.28 -24.54 25.05
CA ALA A 169 25.64 -24.84 25.55
C ALA A 169 26.78 -24.27 24.67
N GLU A 170 26.46 -23.42 23.68
CA GLU A 170 27.40 -22.78 22.75
C GLU A 170 28.32 -23.74 21.97
N LYS A 171 27.89 -24.98 21.75
CA LYS A 171 28.59 -26.00 20.94
C LYS A 171 28.20 -25.88 19.46
N TRP A 172 28.50 -24.74 18.84
CA TRP A 172 28.00 -24.34 17.52
C TRP A 172 28.37 -25.30 16.37
N GLU A 173 29.62 -25.75 16.30
CA GLU A 173 30.10 -26.65 15.22
C GLU A 173 29.42 -28.02 15.31
N LEU A 174 29.28 -28.55 16.52
CA LEU A 174 28.61 -29.83 16.78
C LEU A 174 27.10 -29.73 16.49
N ALA A 175 26.46 -28.63 16.89
CA ALA A 175 25.07 -28.35 16.56
C ALA A 175 24.84 -28.31 15.03
N LEU A 176 25.76 -27.70 14.28
CA LEU A 176 25.69 -27.62 12.82
C LEU A 176 25.90 -28.99 12.16
N GLU A 177 26.83 -29.79 12.67
CA GLU A 177 27.09 -31.14 12.18
C GLU A 177 25.87 -32.05 12.39
N ILE A 178 25.28 -32.05 13.59
CA ILE A 178 24.08 -32.83 13.89
C ILE A 178 22.89 -32.36 13.06
N ALA A 179 22.69 -31.04 12.93
CA ALA A 179 21.63 -30.50 12.09
C ALA A 179 21.78 -30.95 10.63
N THR A 180 23.00 -30.94 10.09
CA THR A 180 23.27 -31.37 8.71
C THR A 180 23.03 -32.85 8.51
N LYS A 181 23.52 -33.70 9.41
CA LYS A 181 23.32 -35.16 9.34
C LYS A 181 21.86 -35.58 9.54
N SER A 182 21.11 -34.80 10.32
CA SER A 182 19.70 -35.09 10.63
C SER A 182 18.71 -34.43 9.66
N GLY A 183 19.18 -33.79 8.59
CA GLY A 183 18.32 -33.09 7.61
C GLY A 183 17.61 -31.85 8.15
N LEU A 184 18.09 -31.26 9.26
CA LEU A 184 17.52 -30.06 9.87
C LEU A 184 18.02 -28.78 9.18
N PRO A 185 17.25 -27.68 9.21
CA PRO A 185 17.63 -26.44 8.54
C PRO A 185 18.88 -25.81 9.16
N ARG A 186 20.00 -25.87 8.43
CA ARG A 186 21.30 -25.27 8.80
C ARG A 186 21.22 -23.78 9.11
N ASN A 187 20.32 -23.06 8.44
CA ASN A 187 20.14 -21.61 8.61
C ASN A 187 19.73 -21.23 10.03
N SER A 188 18.97 -22.09 10.73
CA SER A 188 18.54 -21.83 12.12
C SER A 188 19.72 -21.81 13.09
N VAL A 189 20.64 -22.78 12.94
CA VAL A 189 21.88 -22.91 13.72
C VAL A 189 22.84 -21.77 13.37
N LEU A 190 23.02 -21.47 12.09
CA LEU A 190 23.90 -20.38 11.64
C LEU A 190 23.40 -19.00 12.07
N ALA A 191 22.08 -18.78 12.07
CA ALA A 191 21.49 -17.56 12.59
C ALA A 191 21.73 -17.44 14.11
N ALA A 192 21.46 -18.49 14.89
CA ALA A 192 21.71 -18.48 16.34
C ALA A 192 23.20 -18.21 16.65
N TRP A 193 24.11 -18.83 15.91
CA TRP A 193 25.54 -18.59 16.03
C TRP A 193 25.90 -17.15 15.69
N GLY A 194 25.42 -16.62 14.55
CA GLY A 194 25.66 -15.23 14.16
C GLY A 194 25.14 -14.22 15.18
N LYS A 195 23.97 -14.47 15.79
CA LYS A 195 23.40 -13.63 16.86
C LYS A 195 24.27 -13.64 18.12
N ALA A 196 24.81 -14.79 18.51
CA ALA A 196 25.73 -14.88 19.63
C ALA A 196 27.03 -14.10 19.36
N CYS A 197 27.61 -14.24 18.16
CA CYS A 197 28.76 -13.44 17.72
C CYS A 197 28.48 -11.94 17.78
N LEU A 198 27.28 -11.52 17.34
CA LEU A 198 26.86 -10.12 17.37
C LEU A 198 26.76 -9.58 18.81
N LYS A 199 26.19 -10.37 19.74
CA LYS A 199 26.11 -10.02 21.17
C LYS A 199 27.47 -9.95 21.84
N ALA A 200 28.43 -10.78 21.42
CA ALA A 200 29.81 -10.72 21.89
C ALA A 200 30.58 -9.50 21.33
N GLY A 201 30.12 -8.92 20.22
CA GLY A 201 30.81 -7.84 19.50
C GLY A 201 31.88 -8.35 18.51
N CYS A 202 31.74 -9.60 18.03
CA CYS A 202 32.55 -10.17 16.95
C CYS A 202 31.83 -9.96 15.61
N PHE A 203 31.89 -8.74 15.07
CA PHE A 203 31.10 -8.32 13.92
C PHE A 203 31.53 -9.01 12.61
N LYS A 204 32.81 -9.27 12.38
CA LYS A 204 33.30 -9.95 11.17
C LYS A 204 32.78 -11.39 11.09
N GLU A 205 32.85 -12.12 12.21
CA GLU A 205 32.30 -13.48 12.28
C GLU A 205 30.78 -13.48 12.16
N ALA A 206 30.08 -12.54 12.80
CA ALA A 206 28.64 -12.38 12.64
C ALA A 206 28.25 -12.17 11.17
N ARG A 207 28.91 -11.25 10.46
CA ARG A 207 28.71 -11.00 9.02
C ARG A 207 28.91 -12.27 8.19
N ARG A 208 29.96 -13.04 8.46
CA ARG A 208 30.25 -14.30 7.76
C ARG A 208 29.15 -15.33 7.96
N LYS A 209 28.64 -15.50 9.20
CA LYS A 209 27.55 -16.44 9.50
C LYS A 209 26.23 -15.99 8.88
N PHE A 210 25.91 -14.70 8.96
CA PHE A 210 24.70 -14.15 8.36
C PHE A 210 24.75 -14.20 6.82
N ALA A 211 25.90 -13.97 6.20
CA ALA A 211 26.06 -14.14 4.75
C ALA A 211 25.68 -15.55 4.29
N LEU A 212 26.00 -16.59 5.07
CA LEU A 212 25.59 -17.97 4.79
C LEU A 212 24.09 -18.22 5.02
N CYS A 213 23.41 -17.39 5.82
CA CYS A 213 21.96 -17.48 6.04
C CYS A 213 21.15 -16.76 4.95
N PHE A 214 21.73 -15.70 4.35
CA PHE A 214 21.07 -14.87 3.35
C PHE A 214 21.45 -15.23 1.90
N LYS A 215 22.65 -15.77 1.64
CA LYS A 215 23.01 -16.27 0.30
C LYS A 215 22.41 -17.66 0.09
N ASN A 216 21.54 -17.79 -0.91
CA ASN A 216 21.18 -19.11 -1.43
C ASN A 216 22.41 -19.72 -2.12
N THR A 217 22.60 -21.02 -1.97
CA THR A 217 23.81 -21.78 -2.32
C THR A 217 24.35 -21.51 -3.73
N HIS A 218 25.69 -21.35 -3.83
CA HIS A 218 26.54 -21.13 -5.00
C HIS A 218 26.59 -19.70 -5.60
N VAL A 219 27.59 -18.91 -5.20
CA VAL A 219 28.69 -18.34 -6.03
C VAL A 219 29.73 -17.74 -5.06
N CYS A 220 30.99 -18.14 -5.23
CA CYS A 220 32.15 -17.63 -4.49
C CYS A 220 32.56 -16.26 -5.05
N VAL A 221 32.71 -15.26 -4.18
CA VAL A 221 33.51 -14.06 -4.45
C VAL A 221 34.41 -13.89 -3.22
N ASP A 222 35.71 -13.82 -3.47
CA ASP A 222 36.78 -13.78 -2.48
C ASP A 222 36.58 -12.63 -1.48
N VAL A 223 36.84 -12.94 -0.22
CA VAL A 223 36.56 -12.11 0.98
C VAL A 223 37.84 -11.43 1.50
N ASP A 224 38.91 -11.39 0.70
CA ASP A 224 40.25 -11.10 1.22
C ASP A 224 40.68 -9.62 1.24
N GLU A 225 39.84 -8.66 0.84
CA GLU A 225 40.17 -7.23 0.98
C GLU A 225 39.02 -6.40 1.56
N LEU A 226 38.83 -6.43 2.88
CA LEU A 226 38.20 -5.33 3.62
C LEU A 226 38.87 -5.21 4.99
N GLU A 227 39.95 -4.43 5.02
CA GLU A 227 40.71 -4.06 6.21
C GLU A 227 39.96 -2.97 7.00
N TYR A 228 40.05 -3.04 8.32
CA TYR A 228 39.37 -2.12 9.23
C TYR A 228 40.04 -0.73 9.15
N GLY A 229 39.26 0.35 9.29
CA GLY A 229 39.83 1.70 9.44
C GLY A 229 40.03 2.58 8.18
N LYS A 230 40.08 2.05 6.95
CA LYS A 230 40.25 2.91 5.74
C LYS A 230 38.96 3.47 5.14
N GLU A 231 37.81 2.85 5.41
CA GLU A 231 36.50 3.38 4.97
C GLU A 231 35.98 4.54 5.85
N ALA A 232 36.77 4.96 6.86
CA ALA A 232 36.48 6.13 7.66
C ALA A 232 36.76 7.46 6.93
N SER A 233 37.42 7.43 5.77
CA SER A 233 37.65 8.59 4.90
C SER A 233 37.23 8.29 3.45
N GLU A 234 36.13 8.92 3.04
CA GLU A 234 35.71 9.21 1.65
C GLU A 234 35.05 8.11 0.76
N PHE A 235 33.77 8.38 0.44
CA PHE A 235 33.15 8.47 -0.90
C PHE A 235 33.25 7.36 -1.98
N ASN A 236 33.57 6.11 -1.68
CA ASN A 236 33.52 5.04 -2.70
C ASN A 236 32.15 4.32 -2.85
N PHE A 237 31.05 5.07 -2.85
CA PHE A 237 29.69 4.56 -3.14
C PHE A 237 29.33 4.54 -4.64
N VAL A 238 30.20 5.05 -5.52
CA VAL A 238 29.89 5.34 -6.93
C VAL A 238 29.99 4.11 -7.86
N ASN A 239 30.75 3.07 -7.49
CA ASN A 239 31.06 1.97 -8.42
C ASN A 239 29.96 0.92 -8.62
N ARG A 240 28.79 1.05 -7.98
CA ARG A 240 27.64 0.17 -8.26
C ARG A 240 26.88 0.52 -9.55
N ARG A 241 27.06 1.73 -10.10
CA ARG A 241 26.45 2.15 -11.39
C ARG A 241 27.01 1.40 -12.61
N LEU A 242 28.27 0.95 -12.58
CA LEU A 242 28.90 0.32 -13.76
C LEU A 242 28.56 -1.17 -13.95
N ASN A 243 28.35 -1.92 -12.87
CA ASN A 243 28.10 -3.37 -13.00
C ASN A 243 26.67 -3.72 -13.44
N ASN A 244 25.70 -2.83 -13.18
CA ASN A 244 24.32 -3.02 -13.64
C ASN A 244 24.09 -2.60 -15.10
N MET A 245 25.00 -1.83 -15.70
CA MET A 245 24.91 -1.44 -17.12
C MET A 245 25.53 -2.47 -18.07
N ARG A 246 26.41 -3.37 -17.60
CA ARG A 246 27.05 -4.40 -18.45
C ARG A 246 26.31 -5.72 -18.55
N SER A 247 25.19 -5.88 -17.84
CA SER A 247 24.39 -7.12 -17.82
C SER A 247 23.03 -6.98 -18.52
N SER A 248 22.71 -5.81 -19.07
CA SER A 248 21.42 -5.54 -19.76
C SER A 248 21.49 -5.53 -21.29
N GLU A 249 22.63 -5.89 -21.90
CA GLU A 249 22.77 -6.01 -23.36
C GLU A 249 23.12 -7.45 -23.75
N ARG A 250 22.16 -8.37 -23.61
CA ARG A 250 22.01 -9.60 -24.43
C ARG A 250 20.86 -10.45 -23.90
N SER A 251 19.64 -10.17 -24.38
CA SER A 251 18.64 -11.18 -24.75
C SER A 251 17.30 -10.50 -25.02
N ILE A 252 17.05 -10.15 -26.28
CA ILE A 252 15.71 -9.92 -26.80
C ILE A 252 15.11 -11.30 -27.04
N SER A 253 14.08 -11.68 -26.27
CA SER A 253 13.04 -12.64 -26.68
C SER A 253 11.85 -12.56 -25.74
N THR A 254 10.67 -12.54 -26.35
CA THR A 254 9.33 -12.33 -25.81
C THR A 254 8.86 -13.43 -24.86
N SER A 255 8.42 -13.08 -23.64
CA SER A 255 7.20 -13.62 -22.99
C SER A 255 6.92 -12.97 -21.62
N SER A 256 5.64 -12.64 -21.42
CA SER A 256 4.87 -12.34 -20.20
C SER A 256 5.57 -12.02 -18.87
N ALA A 257 5.30 -10.79 -18.42
CA ALA A 257 5.30 -10.25 -17.06
C ALA A 257 5.41 -11.24 -15.87
N THR A 258 6.56 -11.18 -15.19
CA THR A 258 6.67 -11.24 -13.72
C THR A 258 7.84 -10.34 -13.29
N SER A 259 7.56 -9.33 -12.46
CA SER A 259 8.58 -8.50 -11.81
C SER A 259 9.34 -9.33 -10.77
N GLU A 260 10.56 -9.76 -11.09
CA GLU A 260 11.52 -10.33 -10.14
C GLU A 260 12.44 -9.18 -9.68
N GLY A 261 12.37 -8.60 -8.48
CA GLY A 261 12.17 -9.23 -7.17
C GLY A 261 13.54 -9.57 -6.59
N ARG A 262 14.27 -8.61 -6.01
CA ARG A 262 15.41 -8.92 -5.13
C ARG A 262 14.91 -9.92 -4.09
N GLY A 263 15.43 -11.14 -4.16
CA GLY A 263 14.85 -12.33 -3.54
C GLY A 263 14.56 -12.14 -2.05
N ARG A 264 13.35 -12.54 -1.65
CA ARG A 264 12.90 -12.63 -0.26
C ARG A 264 13.86 -13.52 0.54
N THR A 265 14.85 -12.95 1.19
CA THR A 265 15.73 -13.68 2.11
C THR A 265 15.48 -13.19 3.54
N ASN A 266 14.84 -14.05 4.35
CA ASN A 266 14.66 -13.95 5.81
C ASN A 266 14.48 -12.52 6.40
N VAL A 267 13.46 -11.78 5.94
CA VAL A 267 13.07 -10.45 6.47
C VAL A 267 13.00 -10.40 8.02
N PRO A 268 12.48 -11.43 8.73
CA PRO A 268 12.45 -11.42 10.19
C PRO A 268 13.85 -11.41 10.82
N LEU A 269 14.79 -12.20 10.27
CA LEU A 269 16.15 -12.29 10.80
C LEU A 269 16.89 -10.96 10.63
N LEU A 270 16.73 -10.29 9.49
CA LEU A 270 17.33 -8.98 9.26
C LEU A 270 16.78 -7.95 10.26
N ASN A 271 15.47 -7.91 10.45
CA ASN A 271 14.85 -6.99 11.41
C ASN A 271 15.34 -7.24 12.85
N GLU A 272 15.48 -8.51 13.24
CA GLU A 272 16.04 -8.86 14.55
C GLU A 272 17.50 -8.40 14.70
N ILE A 273 18.34 -8.57 13.66
CA ILE A 273 19.73 -8.09 13.65
C ILE A 273 19.79 -6.58 13.88
N ILE A 274 18.96 -5.82 13.15
CA ILE A 274 18.90 -4.35 13.31
C ILE A 274 18.41 -3.98 14.70
N CYS A 275 17.39 -4.64 15.24
CA CYS A 275 16.92 -4.37 16.61
C CYS A 275 18.01 -4.64 17.65
N MET A 276 18.77 -5.74 17.52
CA MET A 276 19.89 -6.02 18.42
C MET A 276 20.99 -4.96 18.35
N LEU A 277 21.31 -4.46 17.16
CA LEU A 277 22.28 -3.36 17.00
C LEU A 277 21.77 -2.06 17.61
N GLU A 278 20.49 -1.74 17.43
CA GLU A 278 19.83 -0.58 18.05
C GLU A 278 19.79 -0.67 19.58
N ASP A 279 19.59 -1.86 20.15
CA ASP A 279 19.54 -2.10 21.59
C ASP A 279 20.91 -2.01 22.25
N MET A 280 21.98 -2.45 21.55
CA MET A 280 23.34 -2.40 22.08
C MET A 280 23.86 -0.97 22.21
N ASN A 281 23.52 -0.09 21.26
CA ASN A 281 23.93 1.31 21.08
C ASN A 281 24.60 2.02 22.30
N TYR A 282 25.83 1.62 22.61
CA TYR A 282 26.67 2.23 23.64
C TYR A 282 27.71 3.14 22.94
N PRO A 283 28.20 4.21 23.60
CA PRO A 283 29.21 5.07 23.00
C PRO A 283 30.51 4.30 22.82
N VAL A 284 30.92 4.06 21.57
CA VAL A 284 32.13 3.29 21.28
C VAL A 284 33.35 4.21 21.38
N ASN A 285 34.22 3.97 22.36
CA ASN A 285 35.45 4.76 22.53
C ASN A 285 36.50 4.38 21.46
N GLN A 286 36.99 5.37 20.70
CA GLN A 286 38.02 5.19 19.67
C GLN A 286 39.28 4.48 20.19
N GLN A 287 39.72 4.76 21.42
CA GLN A 287 40.89 4.09 22.01
C GLN A 287 40.68 2.59 22.26
N LEU A 288 39.43 2.18 22.49
CA LEU A 288 39.07 0.78 22.67
C LEU A 288 39.03 0.06 21.31
N LEU A 289 38.61 0.79 20.28
CA LEU A 289 38.67 0.37 18.88
C LEU A 289 40.10 0.12 18.43
N ASP A 290 41.01 1.06 18.68
CA ASP A 290 42.42 0.95 18.29
C ASP A 290 43.12 -0.20 19.02
N LYS A 291 42.75 -0.45 20.30
CA LYS A 291 43.22 -1.62 21.06
C LYS A 291 42.69 -2.92 20.48
N ALA A 292 41.41 -2.98 20.11
CA ALA A 292 40.84 -4.14 19.46
C ALA A 292 41.51 -4.40 18.11
N GLU A 293 41.79 -3.36 17.33
CA GLU A 293 42.51 -3.46 16.05
C GLU A 293 43.95 -3.94 16.23
N THR A 294 44.65 -3.45 17.27
CA THR A 294 46.00 -3.93 17.61
C THR A 294 45.98 -5.41 17.97
N ILE A 295 45.04 -5.84 18.82
CA ILE A 295 44.86 -7.26 19.21
C ILE A 295 44.54 -8.12 17.97
N LYS A 296 43.68 -7.61 17.08
CA LYS A 296 43.34 -8.27 15.82
C LYS A 296 44.57 -8.44 14.93
N SER A 297 45.34 -7.38 14.70
CA SER A 297 46.56 -7.44 13.88
C SER A 297 47.60 -8.41 14.47
N THR A 298 47.76 -8.43 15.80
CA THR A 298 48.63 -9.42 16.46
C THR A 298 48.12 -10.85 16.27
N ASN A 299 46.81 -11.07 16.39
CA ASN A 299 46.21 -12.39 16.21
C ASN A 299 46.30 -12.88 14.75
N GLU A 300 46.12 -11.99 13.77
CA GLU A 300 46.26 -12.30 12.34
C GLU A 300 47.71 -12.69 12.02
N ARG A 301 48.71 -11.97 12.56
CA ARG A 301 50.14 -12.31 12.42
C ARG A 301 50.51 -13.63 13.10
N LEU A 302 49.92 -13.95 14.25
CA LEU A 302 50.13 -15.23 14.93
C LEU A 302 49.48 -16.41 14.17
N SER A 303 48.38 -16.15 13.46
CA SER A 303 47.69 -17.18 12.67
C SER A 303 48.45 -17.57 11.39
N THR A 304 49.19 -16.66 10.77
CA THR A 304 49.98 -16.96 9.56
C THR A 304 51.26 -17.73 9.86
N MET A 305 51.73 -17.70 11.12
CA MET A 305 52.94 -18.41 11.57
C MET A 305 52.69 -19.86 12.02
N ASN A 306 51.43 -20.29 12.19
CA ASN A 306 51.11 -21.61 12.76
C ASN A 306 50.66 -22.62 11.67
N THR A 307 51.57 -23.47 11.20
CA THR A 307 51.34 -24.49 10.14
C THR A 307 51.00 -25.89 10.67
N SER A 308 50.77 -26.05 11.98
CA SER A 308 50.48 -27.36 12.58
C SER A 308 48.97 -27.65 12.72
N LYS A 309 48.60 -28.94 12.61
CA LYS A 309 47.26 -29.52 12.33
C LYS A 309 46.10 -29.19 13.31
N LYS A 310 46.20 -28.17 14.16
CA LYS A 310 45.06 -27.60 14.91
C LYS A 310 45.06 -26.09 14.68
N LYS A 311 44.34 -25.63 13.65
CA LYS A 311 44.02 -24.21 13.45
C LYS A 311 43.33 -23.70 14.71
N ILE A 312 44.05 -22.97 15.56
CA ILE A 312 43.43 -22.17 16.62
C ILE A 312 42.62 -21.10 15.89
N GLN A 313 41.28 -21.19 15.94
CA GLN A 313 40.41 -20.12 15.45
C GLN A 313 40.61 -18.91 16.37
N LEU A 314 41.61 -18.08 16.07
CA LEU A 314 41.84 -16.84 16.79
C LEU A 314 40.64 -15.92 16.57
N THR A 315 39.88 -15.74 17.64
CA THR A 315 38.63 -15.01 17.67
C THR A 315 38.93 -13.52 17.53
N GLU A 316 38.19 -12.86 16.63
CA GLU A 316 38.11 -11.40 16.61
C GLU A 316 37.83 -10.90 18.05
N PRO A 317 38.52 -9.84 18.53
CA PRO A 317 38.28 -9.33 19.87
C PRO A 317 36.81 -8.98 20.05
N ALA A 318 36.19 -9.58 21.07
CA ALA A 318 34.79 -9.40 21.40
C ALA A 318 34.55 -7.99 21.96
N LEU A 319 34.20 -7.04 21.08
CA LEU A 319 34.19 -5.61 21.40
C LEU A 319 33.26 -5.27 22.58
N ASN A 320 32.11 -5.94 22.67
CA ASN A 320 31.15 -5.71 23.75
C ASN A 320 31.69 -6.23 25.10
N ILE A 321 32.42 -7.34 25.07
CA ILE A 321 33.07 -7.91 26.26
C ILE A 321 34.21 -6.99 26.71
N MET A 322 35.02 -6.49 25.77
CA MET A 322 36.06 -5.50 26.07
C MET A 322 35.48 -4.21 26.66
N HIS A 323 34.36 -3.73 26.13
CA HIS A 323 33.64 -2.59 26.69
C HIS A 323 33.15 -2.88 28.10
N MET A 324 32.52 -4.04 28.34
CA MET A 324 32.06 -4.45 29.68
C MET A 324 33.21 -4.52 30.68
N LEU A 325 34.34 -5.14 30.31
CA LEU A 325 35.53 -5.23 31.16
C LEU A 325 36.13 -3.85 31.46
N ALA A 326 36.14 -2.95 30.47
CA ALA A 326 36.60 -1.57 30.67
C ALA A 326 35.68 -0.81 31.64
N SER A 327 34.36 -0.94 31.50
CA SER A 327 33.39 -0.37 32.43
C SER A 327 33.56 -0.94 33.84
N VAL A 328 33.71 -2.27 34.00
CA VAL A 328 33.96 -2.90 35.31
C VAL A 328 35.26 -2.40 35.94
N LYS A 329 36.30 -2.15 35.14
CA LYS A 329 37.57 -1.58 35.62
C LYS A 329 37.39 -0.15 36.14
N LYS A 330 36.60 0.68 35.45
CA LYS A 330 36.26 2.05 35.91
C LYS A 330 35.44 2.02 37.21
N ILE A 331 34.45 1.13 37.30
CA ILE A 331 33.65 0.93 38.54
C ILE A 331 34.58 0.58 39.71
N LYS A 332 35.52 -0.35 39.51
CA LYS A 332 36.52 -0.71 40.53
C LYS A 332 37.39 0.49 40.95
N GLN A 333 37.62 1.43 40.04
CA GLN A 333 38.39 2.66 40.29
C GLN A 333 37.55 3.81 40.88
N GLY A 334 36.26 3.58 41.15
CA GLY A 334 35.35 4.59 41.70
C GLY A 334 34.81 5.59 40.68
N ASP A 335 35.05 5.37 39.38
CA ASP A 335 34.54 6.19 38.29
C ASP A 335 33.22 5.62 37.76
N TYR A 336 32.12 6.33 38.02
CA TYR A 336 30.76 5.96 37.65
C TYR A 336 30.21 6.79 36.48
N SER A 337 31.06 7.58 35.79
CA SER A 337 30.65 8.53 34.76
C SER A 337 29.83 7.88 33.62
N ASP A 338 30.18 6.66 33.23
CA ASP A 338 29.52 5.91 32.16
C ASP A 338 28.06 5.50 32.51
N PHE A 339 27.70 5.46 33.80
CA PHE A 339 26.34 5.15 34.26
C PHE A 339 25.44 6.39 34.31
N GLN A 340 25.99 7.58 34.54
CA GLN A 340 25.19 8.81 34.60
C GLN A 340 24.59 9.20 33.24
N GLN A 341 25.25 8.84 32.13
CA GLN A 341 24.71 9.07 30.78
C GLN A 341 23.63 8.06 30.36
N LYS A 342 23.66 6.84 30.92
CA LYS A 342 22.54 5.88 30.84
C LYS A 342 21.44 6.17 31.86
N ALA A 343 21.70 6.91 32.94
CA ALA A 343 20.73 7.25 34.00
C ALA A 343 19.73 8.35 33.63
N THR A 344 19.83 8.98 32.46
CA THR A 344 18.70 9.72 31.86
C THR A 344 17.60 8.78 31.36
N ILE A 345 17.84 7.46 31.40
CA ILE A 345 16.87 6.40 31.21
C ILE A 345 16.37 6.00 32.60
N GLN A 346 15.11 6.34 32.92
CA GLN A 346 14.48 5.90 34.16
C GLN A 346 14.51 4.37 34.26
N PRO A 347 15.05 3.78 35.35
CA PRO A 347 14.80 2.38 35.65
C PRO A 347 13.33 2.22 36.06
N LYS A 348 12.74 1.07 35.75
CA LYS A 348 11.37 0.71 36.16
C LYS A 348 11.20 0.97 37.66
N LYS A 349 10.16 1.75 37.98
CA LYS A 349 9.82 2.26 39.31
C LYS A 349 9.95 1.21 40.41
N THR A 350 10.93 1.39 41.30
CA THR A 350 10.91 0.82 42.65
C THR A 350 10.27 1.82 43.60
N LEU A 351 9.28 1.36 44.37
CA LEU A 351 8.40 2.11 45.28
C LEU A 351 9.11 3.04 46.29
N ALA A 352 10.40 2.87 46.52
CA ALA A 352 11.16 3.64 47.52
C ALA A 352 11.49 5.09 47.11
N GLN A 353 11.42 5.43 45.81
CA GLN A 353 11.91 6.72 45.31
C GLN A 353 10.83 7.82 45.23
N GLU A 354 9.57 7.49 45.50
CA GLU A 354 8.42 8.40 45.39
C GLU A 354 8.20 9.27 46.66
N LEU A 355 8.85 8.94 47.78
CA LEU A 355 8.69 9.65 49.06
C LEU A 355 9.62 10.86 49.25
N LEU A 356 10.60 11.10 48.36
CA LEU A 356 11.65 12.11 48.58
C LEU A 356 11.73 13.25 47.54
N ARG A 357 10.79 13.41 46.61
CA ARG A 357 10.73 14.61 45.74
C ARG A 357 9.30 15.17 45.62
N ARG A 358 8.90 15.98 46.60
CA ARG A 358 7.89 17.03 46.38
C ARG A 358 8.60 18.31 45.94
N GLY A 359 8.24 18.83 44.77
CA GLY A 359 8.64 20.18 44.35
C GLY A 359 8.86 20.30 42.86
N ASN A 360 7.83 20.81 42.16
CA ASN A 360 7.79 21.51 40.87
C ASN A 360 8.85 21.18 39.82
N HIS A 361 8.43 20.65 38.67
CA HIS A 361 8.79 21.20 37.35
C HIS A 361 7.91 20.61 36.24
N ASN A 362 7.51 21.49 35.31
CA ASN A 362 6.75 21.23 34.09
C ASN A 362 7.30 20.03 33.30
N GLU A 363 6.45 19.06 32.99
CA GLU A 363 6.74 17.96 32.09
C GLU A 363 6.84 18.47 30.65
N VAL A 364 8.07 18.61 30.14
CA VAL A 364 8.31 18.59 28.70
C VAL A 364 8.30 17.12 28.27
N LYS A 365 7.26 16.72 27.55
CA LYS A 365 7.19 15.44 26.82
C LYS A 365 8.35 15.39 25.82
N VAL A 366 9.46 14.78 26.19
CA VAL A 366 10.55 14.47 25.25
C VAL A 366 10.11 13.28 24.40
N ASP A 367 9.93 13.52 23.11
CA ASP A 367 9.64 12.50 22.10
C ASP A 367 10.69 11.39 22.15
N LEU A 368 10.26 10.17 22.48
CA LEU A 368 11.10 8.96 22.55
C LEU A 368 11.55 8.44 21.15
N SER A 369 11.44 9.24 20.08
CA SER A 369 11.51 8.76 18.69
C SER A 369 12.86 8.90 17.99
N SER A 370 13.88 9.51 18.59
CA SER A 370 15.20 9.65 17.96
C SER A 370 16.37 9.41 18.93
N LYS A 371 16.60 8.15 19.28
CA LYS A 371 17.91 7.75 19.83
C LYS A 371 18.91 7.77 18.68
N LYS A 372 19.72 8.81 18.59
CA LYS A 372 20.81 8.89 17.61
C LYS A 372 21.73 7.67 17.81
N LEU A 373 21.84 6.82 16.80
CA LEU A 373 22.77 5.69 16.81
C LEU A 373 24.21 6.22 16.83
N ASP A 374 25.06 5.55 17.60
CA ASP A 374 26.51 5.74 17.54
C ASP A 374 27.00 5.44 16.10
N PRO A 375 27.96 6.21 15.57
CA PRO A 375 28.44 6.04 14.19
C PRO A 375 28.87 4.62 13.85
N PHE A 376 29.40 3.86 14.81
CA PHE A 376 29.80 2.47 14.61
C PHE A 376 28.59 1.57 14.35
N PHE A 377 27.60 1.57 15.25
CA PHE A 377 26.38 0.76 15.11
C PHE A 377 25.52 1.19 13.91
N TYR A 378 25.51 2.48 13.60
CA TYR A 378 24.83 3.01 12.41
C TYR A 378 25.42 2.43 11.11
N ARG A 379 26.76 2.40 10.98
CA ARG A 379 27.44 1.80 9.82
C ARG A 379 27.18 0.30 9.72
N GLU A 380 27.18 -0.41 10.85
CA GLU A 380 26.88 -1.85 10.88
C GLU A 380 25.44 -2.13 10.42
N CYS A 381 24.47 -1.33 10.85
CA CYS A 381 23.08 -1.44 10.38
C CYS A 381 22.98 -1.23 8.86
N ILE A 382 23.62 -0.17 8.33
CA ILE A 382 23.65 0.12 6.90
C ILE A 382 24.26 -1.03 6.09
N TYR A 383 25.31 -1.69 6.61
CA TYR A 383 25.92 -2.84 5.94
C TYR A 383 24.89 -3.98 5.72
N TYR A 384 24.17 -4.38 6.78
CA TYR A 384 23.18 -5.46 6.66
C TYR A 384 21.99 -5.05 5.76
N LEU A 385 21.52 -3.82 5.91
CA LEU A 385 20.41 -3.25 5.13
C LEU A 385 20.75 -3.12 3.64
N SER A 386 21.95 -2.66 3.31
CA SER A 386 22.40 -2.49 1.91
C SER A 386 22.65 -3.82 1.19
N ASN A 387 23.01 -4.86 1.93
CA ASN A 387 23.36 -6.16 1.37
C ASN A 387 22.17 -7.13 1.33
N TYR A 388 21.25 -7.05 2.30
CA TYR A 388 20.17 -8.03 2.46
C TYR A 388 18.77 -7.38 2.57
N GLY A 389 18.67 -6.07 2.75
CA GLY A 389 17.42 -5.34 2.93
C GLY A 389 16.67 -5.02 1.64
N SER A 390 15.35 -4.91 1.75
CA SER A 390 14.51 -4.31 0.71
C SER A 390 14.61 -2.79 0.74
N HIS A 391 14.25 -2.14 -0.37
CA HIS A 391 14.21 -0.67 -0.43
C HIS A 391 13.30 -0.08 0.67
N VAL A 392 12.16 -0.72 0.96
CA VAL A 392 11.25 -0.31 2.04
C VAL A 392 11.94 -0.36 3.41
N ALA A 393 12.62 -1.46 3.73
CA ALA A 393 13.31 -1.60 5.02
C ALA A 393 14.44 -0.57 5.18
N ASN A 394 15.19 -0.32 4.10
CA ASN A 394 16.26 0.68 4.09
C ASN A 394 15.71 2.09 4.29
N ILE A 395 14.64 2.45 3.57
CA ILE A 395 13.97 3.74 3.72
C ILE A 395 13.45 3.92 5.15
N MET A 396 12.77 2.92 5.71
CA MET A 396 12.24 2.99 7.08
C MET A 396 13.36 3.19 8.12
N PHE A 397 14.52 2.55 7.94
CA PHE A 397 15.68 2.76 8.79
C PHE A 397 16.23 4.19 8.67
N TYR A 398 16.45 4.69 7.44
CA TYR A 398 16.91 6.06 7.22
C TYR A 398 15.92 7.10 7.75
N MET A 399 14.60 6.86 7.60
CA MET A 399 13.54 7.72 8.14
C MET A 399 13.53 7.79 9.68
N LYS A 400 14.09 6.78 10.37
CA LYS A 400 14.16 6.72 11.83
C LYS A 400 15.44 7.36 12.38
N HIS A 401 16.58 7.17 11.69
CA HIS A 401 17.91 7.50 12.24
C HIS A 401 18.66 8.59 11.50
N SER A 402 18.18 9.01 10.34
CA SER A 402 18.89 9.91 9.43
C SER A 402 18.07 11.12 9.05
N ASN A 403 18.72 12.12 8.46
CA ASN A 403 18.05 13.30 7.94
C ASN A 403 17.34 12.98 6.62
N LEU A 404 16.26 13.71 6.31
CA LEU A 404 15.50 13.54 5.07
C LEU A 404 16.35 13.67 3.80
N ARG A 405 17.41 14.49 3.84
CA ARG A 405 18.38 14.62 2.74
C ARG A 405 19.02 13.27 2.36
N GLU A 406 19.43 12.48 3.35
CA GLU A 406 20.03 11.15 3.12
C GLU A 406 18.99 10.14 2.60
N VAL A 407 17.74 10.23 3.09
CA VAL A 407 16.64 9.39 2.61
C VAL A 407 16.38 9.64 1.12
N ILE A 408 16.25 10.91 0.73
CA ILE A 408 15.98 11.29 -0.66
C ILE A 408 17.17 10.91 -1.55
N ARG A 409 18.41 11.18 -1.10
CA ARG A 409 19.63 10.77 -1.82
C ARG A 409 19.65 9.26 -2.05
N TYR A 410 19.36 8.47 -1.03
CA TYR A 410 19.28 7.01 -1.16
C TYR A 410 18.23 6.60 -2.22
N CYS A 411 17.06 7.22 -2.21
CA CYS A 411 15.99 6.92 -3.16
C CYS A 411 16.40 7.21 -4.61
N TYR A 412 17.10 8.32 -4.83
CA TYR A 412 17.61 8.70 -6.15
C TYR A 412 18.75 7.80 -6.63
N ASP A 413 19.78 7.60 -5.79
CA ASP A 413 20.97 6.84 -6.14
C ASP A 413 20.65 5.37 -6.43
N ASN A 414 19.61 4.82 -5.79
CA ASN A 414 19.17 3.44 -5.95
C ASN A 414 17.98 3.26 -6.90
N MET A 415 17.50 4.33 -7.55
CA MET A 415 16.35 4.30 -8.48
C MET A 415 15.12 3.61 -7.87
N VAL A 416 14.71 4.05 -6.68
CA VAL A 416 13.54 3.49 -5.99
C VAL A 416 12.26 3.74 -6.78
N GLU A 417 11.38 2.75 -6.88
CA GLU A 417 10.09 2.90 -7.56
C GLU A 417 9.22 4.01 -6.94
N LYS A 418 8.50 4.75 -7.79
CA LYS A 418 7.65 5.90 -7.39
C LYS A 418 6.56 5.52 -6.39
N GLU A 419 5.98 4.31 -6.51
CA GLU A 419 4.99 3.77 -5.59
C GLU A 419 5.61 3.57 -4.19
N THR A 420 6.79 2.94 -4.15
CA THR A 420 7.53 2.70 -2.91
C THR A 420 7.93 4.01 -2.23
N PHE A 421 8.39 5.00 -3.01
CA PHE A 421 8.70 6.33 -2.51
C PHE A 421 7.47 7.03 -1.91
N THR A 422 6.33 6.97 -2.60
CA THR A 422 5.09 7.62 -2.15
C THR A 422 4.60 7.04 -0.85
N GLU A 423 4.53 5.71 -0.73
CA GLU A 423 4.02 5.06 0.48
C GLU A 423 5.02 5.14 1.65
N SER A 424 6.31 4.88 1.40
CA SER A 424 7.30 4.73 2.48
C SER A 424 7.93 6.06 2.92
N VAL A 425 8.02 7.05 2.02
CA VAL A 425 8.62 8.36 2.32
C VAL A 425 7.54 9.41 2.48
N TYR A 426 6.75 9.67 1.43
CA TYR A 426 5.83 10.81 1.42
C TYR A 426 4.68 10.64 2.43
N MET A 427 4.01 9.48 2.43
CA MET A 427 2.88 9.23 3.33
C MET A 427 3.32 9.19 4.81
N GLU A 428 4.54 8.73 5.09
CA GLU A 428 5.11 8.78 6.44
C GLU A 428 5.46 10.21 6.87
N CYS A 429 6.01 11.03 5.94
CA CYS A 429 6.21 12.46 6.18
C CYS A 429 4.87 13.18 6.40
N LEU A 430 3.82 12.80 5.69
CA LEU A 430 2.47 13.34 5.85
C LEU A 430 1.90 13.02 7.23
N LYS A 431 2.05 11.77 7.71
CA LYS A 431 1.63 11.38 9.07
C LYS A 431 2.39 12.13 10.16
N LYS A 432 3.68 12.39 9.94
CA LYS A 432 4.56 13.11 10.90
C LYS A 432 4.56 14.63 10.75
N ASN A 433 3.76 15.18 9.83
CA ASN A 433 3.72 16.61 9.49
C ASN A 433 5.10 17.19 9.10
N LYS A 434 5.93 16.41 8.38
CA LYS A 434 7.29 16.78 7.91
C LYS A 434 7.37 16.97 6.39
N VAL A 435 6.23 17.20 5.72
CA VAL A 435 6.19 17.36 4.25
C VAL A 435 6.95 18.61 3.80
N ASN A 436 6.85 19.72 4.55
CA ASN A 436 7.61 20.94 4.24
C ASN A 436 9.12 20.72 4.36
N ASP A 437 9.57 19.94 5.33
CA ASP A 437 10.99 19.59 5.49
C ASP A 437 11.47 18.68 4.35
N LEU A 438 10.60 17.77 3.87
CA LEU A 438 10.87 16.92 2.71
C LEU A 438 11.04 17.77 1.45
N LEU A 439 10.09 18.68 1.18
CA LEU A 439 10.16 19.58 0.01
C LEU A 439 11.36 20.52 0.08
N LYS A 440 11.65 21.09 1.26
CA LYS A 440 12.85 21.90 1.46
C LYS A 440 14.12 21.09 1.19
N SER A 441 14.19 19.85 1.68
CA SER A 441 15.34 18.97 1.43
C SER A 441 15.50 18.65 -0.06
N MET A 442 14.40 18.43 -0.79
CA MET A 442 14.39 18.25 -2.24
C MET A 442 14.87 19.52 -2.96
N SER A 443 14.37 20.70 -2.58
CA SER A 443 14.75 21.99 -3.14
C SER A 443 16.22 22.37 -2.87
N ASP A 444 16.75 22.01 -1.71
CA ASP A 444 18.17 22.21 -1.38
C ASP A 444 19.09 21.40 -2.30
N MET A 445 18.63 20.25 -2.81
CA MET A 445 19.39 19.42 -3.75
C MET A 445 19.12 19.80 -5.21
N ASP A 446 17.89 20.21 -5.51
CA ASP A 446 17.44 20.65 -6.83
C ASP A 446 16.50 21.84 -6.72
N SER A 447 16.99 23.04 -7.01
CA SER A 447 16.15 24.24 -6.97
C SER A 447 15.05 24.23 -8.03
N SER A 448 15.22 23.49 -9.14
CA SER A 448 14.22 23.35 -10.19
C SER A 448 13.14 22.31 -9.88
N LEU A 449 13.42 21.40 -8.95
CA LEU A 449 12.66 20.19 -8.62
C LEU A 449 12.46 19.19 -9.78
N GLU A 450 13.02 19.43 -10.98
CA GLU A 450 12.83 18.59 -12.16
C GLU A 450 13.33 17.16 -11.96
N MET A 451 14.41 16.96 -11.18
CA MET A 451 14.91 15.62 -10.83
C MET A 451 13.86 14.77 -10.09
N TRP A 452 12.93 15.43 -9.41
CA TRP A 452 11.89 14.80 -8.59
C TRP A 452 10.52 14.75 -9.30
N SER A 453 10.45 15.21 -10.56
CA SER A 453 9.21 15.37 -11.32
C SER A 453 8.33 14.12 -11.33
N GLU A 454 8.89 12.97 -11.69
CA GLU A 454 8.15 11.71 -11.78
C GLU A 454 7.57 11.28 -10.42
N TYR A 455 8.33 11.47 -9.34
CA TYR A 455 7.87 11.19 -7.97
C TYR A 455 6.76 12.15 -7.54
N ILE A 456 6.97 13.46 -7.70
CA ILE A 456 5.99 14.50 -7.35
C ILE A 456 4.68 14.29 -8.10
N MET A 457 4.75 14.02 -9.40
CA MET A 457 3.62 13.73 -10.27
C MET A 457 2.83 12.51 -9.78
N HIS A 458 3.53 11.44 -9.43
CA HIS A 458 2.89 10.23 -8.94
C HIS A 458 2.24 10.42 -7.56
N ILE A 459 2.87 11.19 -6.66
CA ILE A 459 2.28 11.57 -5.37
C ILE A 459 1.01 12.40 -5.60
N CYS A 460 1.04 13.40 -6.49
CA CYS A 460 -0.13 14.22 -6.81
C CYS A 460 -1.32 13.36 -7.28
N ARG A 461 -1.07 12.44 -8.23
CA ARG A 461 -2.10 11.49 -8.71
C ARG A 461 -2.64 10.61 -7.60
N THR A 462 -1.76 10.10 -6.73
CA THR A 462 -2.15 9.23 -5.60
C THR A 462 -3.04 9.97 -4.60
N LEU A 463 -2.73 11.24 -4.30
CA LEU A 463 -3.55 12.09 -3.41
C LEU A 463 -4.89 12.46 -4.03
N GLU A 464 -4.93 12.69 -5.33
CA GLU A 464 -6.15 12.96 -6.10
C GLU A 464 -7.10 11.75 -6.08
N VAL A 465 -6.59 10.56 -6.39
CA VAL A 465 -7.35 9.28 -6.29
C VAL A 465 -7.80 9.04 -4.85
N GLY A 466 -6.95 9.32 -3.87
CA GLY A 466 -7.28 9.20 -2.45
C GLY A 466 -8.20 10.29 -1.89
N LYS A 467 -8.66 11.25 -2.71
CA LYS A 467 -9.48 12.42 -2.31
C LYS A 467 -8.90 13.24 -1.14
N LYS A 468 -7.57 13.22 -0.94
CA LYS A 468 -6.87 14.00 0.10
C LYS A 468 -6.52 15.40 -0.43
N LEU A 469 -7.54 16.21 -0.72
CA LEU A 469 -7.40 17.49 -1.42
C LEU A 469 -6.53 18.51 -0.67
N ASP A 470 -6.58 18.56 0.66
CA ASP A 470 -5.78 19.51 1.44
C ASP A 470 -4.27 19.22 1.33
N ALA A 471 -3.91 17.93 1.41
CA ALA A 471 -2.52 17.49 1.22
C ALA A 471 -2.04 17.69 -0.22
N LEU A 472 -2.92 17.46 -1.20
CA LEU A 472 -2.65 17.71 -2.61
C LEU A 472 -2.37 19.20 -2.86
N TYR A 473 -3.22 20.08 -2.32
CA TYR A 473 -3.05 21.52 -2.42
C TYR A 473 -1.74 21.99 -1.79
N ALA A 474 -1.42 21.54 -0.58
CA ALA A 474 -0.17 21.87 0.10
C ALA A 474 1.06 21.44 -0.71
N LEU A 475 1.04 20.24 -1.30
CA LEU A 475 2.12 19.75 -2.17
C LEU A 475 2.26 20.59 -3.45
N GLN A 476 1.14 20.94 -4.10
CA GLN A 476 1.15 21.76 -5.32
C GLN A 476 1.68 23.17 -5.06
N CYS A 477 1.33 23.78 -3.91
CA CYS A 477 1.91 25.04 -3.47
C CYS A 477 3.42 24.94 -3.24
N GLY A 478 3.87 23.92 -2.50
CA GLY A 478 5.29 23.74 -2.20
C GLY A 478 6.15 23.36 -3.42
N THR A 479 5.53 22.87 -4.49
CA THR A 479 6.22 22.51 -5.75
C THR A 479 6.02 23.54 -6.87
N GLY A 480 5.35 24.68 -6.60
CA GLY A 480 5.14 25.75 -7.57
C GLY A 480 4.16 25.41 -8.71
N GLN A 481 3.30 24.41 -8.53
CA GLN A 481 2.33 23.97 -9.56
C GLN A 481 1.06 24.84 -9.54
N HIS A 482 1.18 26.13 -9.90
CA HIS A 482 0.12 27.13 -9.75
C HIS A 482 -1.20 26.76 -10.46
N ALA A 483 -1.16 26.28 -11.71
CA ALA A 483 -2.37 25.91 -12.45
C ALA A 483 -3.15 24.77 -11.77
N ARG A 484 -2.43 23.76 -11.26
CA ARG A 484 -3.04 22.63 -10.54
C ARG A 484 -3.49 22.99 -9.13
N ALA A 485 -2.73 23.84 -8.45
CA ALA A 485 -3.13 24.41 -7.17
C ALA A 485 -4.46 25.17 -7.29
N SER A 486 -4.64 25.94 -8.37
CA SER A 486 -5.91 26.61 -8.66
C SER A 486 -7.06 25.63 -8.87
N ALA A 487 -6.85 24.56 -9.64
CA ALA A 487 -7.85 23.50 -9.82
C ALA A 487 -8.21 22.80 -8.50
N SER A 488 -7.22 22.47 -7.66
CA SER A 488 -7.45 21.89 -6.33
C SER A 488 -8.25 22.83 -5.42
N CYS A 489 -7.99 24.13 -5.44
CA CYS A 489 -8.79 25.12 -4.73
C CYS A 489 -10.25 25.14 -5.21
N ALA A 490 -10.50 25.04 -6.52
CA ALA A 490 -11.86 24.97 -7.07
C ALA A 490 -12.59 23.67 -6.64
N LEU A 491 -11.87 22.55 -6.53
CA LEU A 491 -12.39 21.29 -5.99
C LEU A 491 -12.70 21.39 -4.49
N LEU A 492 -11.81 22.01 -3.70
CA LEU A 492 -12.04 22.27 -2.27
C LEU A 492 -13.27 23.14 -2.03
N TYR A 493 -13.45 24.17 -2.85
CA TYR A 493 -14.66 25.01 -2.83
C TYR A 493 -15.93 24.18 -3.09
N SER A 494 -15.90 23.33 -4.12
CA SER A 494 -17.03 22.52 -4.59
C SER A 494 -17.24 21.22 -3.82
N ARG A 495 -16.55 21.03 -2.69
CA ARG A 495 -16.66 19.83 -1.85
C ARG A 495 -18.13 19.60 -1.43
N PRO A 496 -18.61 18.35 -1.38
CA PRO A 496 -19.98 18.06 -0.95
C PRO A 496 -20.30 18.69 0.42
N ILE A 497 -21.54 19.11 0.58
CA ILE A 497 -22.03 19.81 1.77
C ILE A 497 -22.90 18.84 2.57
N PRO A 498 -22.66 18.67 3.87
CA PRO A 498 -23.50 17.82 4.72
C PRO A 498 -24.95 18.33 4.74
N PRO A 499 -25.95 17.43 4.75
CA PRO A 499 -27.36 17.76 4.73
C PRO A 499 -27.77 18.58 5.96
N GLY A 500 -28.73 19.46 5.78
CA GLY A 500 -29.22 20.37 6.84
C GLY A 500 -28.49 21.71 6.94
N ASN A 501 -27.40 21.91 6.18
CA ASN A 501 -26.74 23.21 6.09
C ASN A 501 -27.22 24.02 4.88
N PRO A 502 -27.36 25.35 5.02
CA PRO A 502 -27.66 26.25 3.90
C PRO A 502 -26.54 26.21 2.84
N PRO A 503 -26.78 25.67 1.62
CA PRO A 503 -25.72 25.42 0.63
C PRO A 503 -24.95 26.68 0.24
N PHE A 504 -25.61 27.82 0.00
CA PHE A 504 -24.94 29.00 -0.53
C PHE A 504 -24.21 29.79 0.57
N ALA A 505 -24.71 29.77 1.80
CA ALA A 505 -23.97 30.28 2.96
C ALA A 505 -22.64 29.53 3.21
N VAL A 506 -22.64 28.19 3.07
CA VAL A 506 -21.41 27.38 3.18
C VAL A 506 -20.44 27.71 2.03
N LEU A 507 -20.94 27.87 0.80
CA LEU A 507 -20.12 28.30 -0.33
C LEU A 507 -19.52 29.70 -0.12
N LEU A 508 -20.26 30.63 0.49
CA LEU A 508 -19.74 31.94 0.86
C LEU A 508 -18.61 31.84 1.89
N ALA A 509 -18.76 31.00 2.92
CA ALA A 509 -17.69 30.75 3.90
C ALA A 509 -16.41 30.18 3.25
N ARG A 510 -16.57 29.38 2.19
CA ARG A 510 -15.48 28.79 1.39
C ARG A 510 -14.88 29.74 0.34
N GLN A 511 -15.34 30.99 0.26
CA GLN A 511 -14.87 31.97 -0.74
C GLN A 511 -13.34 32.15 -0.74
N HIS A 512 -12.69 31.99 0.40
CA HIS A 512 -11.24 32.08 0.53
C HIS A 512 -10.48 31.10 -0.38
N HIS A 513 -11.03 29.92 -0.67
CA HIS A 513 -10.45 28.97 -1.62
C HIS A 513 -10.45 29.52 -3.05
N LEU A 514 -11.53 30.20 -3.48
CA LEU A 514 -11.57 30.83 -4.80
C LEU A 514 -10.62 32.03 -4.88
N THR A 515 -10.49 32.82 -3.82
CA THR A 515 -9.49 33.89 -3.74
C THR A 515 -8.07 33.33 -3.92
N ALA A 516 -7.75 32.21 -3.25
CA ALA A 516 -6.48 31.52 -3.43
C ALA A 516 -6.30 30.96 -4.86
N ALA A 517 -7.37 30.43 -5.46
CA ALA A 517 -7.35 29.95 -6.84
C ALA A 517 -7.04 31.06 -7.85
N LEU A 518 -7.65 32.24 -7.69
CA LEU A 518 -7.39 33.44 -8.50
C LEU A 518 -5.94 33.92 -8.32
N HIS A 519 -5.44 33.94 -7.08
CA HIS A 519 -4.05 34.29 -6.81
C HIS A 519 -3.06 33.38 -7.54
N HIS A 520 -3.31 32.06 -7.57
CA HIS A 520 -2.46 31.14 -8.32
C HIS A 520 -2.60 31.29 -9.84
N LEU A 521 -3.79 31.57 -10.37
CA LEU A 521 -3.96 31.85 -11.80
C LEU A 521 -3.18 33.10 -12.23
N ASN A 522 -3.15 34.15 -11.41
CA ASN A 522 -2.33 35.33 -11.65
C ASN A 522 -0.82 35.04 -11.66
N GLN A 523 -0.38 33.99 -10.96
CA GLN A 523 1.02 33.55 -10.94
C GLN A 523 1.37 32.59 -12.09
N CYS A 524 0.39 32.17 -12.89
CA CYS A 524 0.65 31.30 -14.03
C CYS A 524 1.29 32.08 -15.18
N VAL A 525 2.38 31.56 -15.74
CA VAL A 525 3.00 32.11 -16.96
C VAL A 525 2.26 31.55 -18.19
N PRO A 526 1.57 32.39 -18.99
CA PRO A 526 0.83 31.95 -20.16
C PRO A 526 1.78 31.53 -21.29
N VAL A 527 1.53 30.37 -21.90
CA VAL A 527 2.34 29.89 -23.03
C VAL A 527 1.68 30.28 -24.36
N THR A 528 2.49 30.80 -25.30
CA THR A 528 2.04 31.31 -26.61
C THR A 528 2.17 30.31 -27.76
N ASN A 529 2.92 29.20 -27.61
CA ASN A 529 3.03 28.17 -28.65
C ASN A 529 3.46 26.79 -28.11
N LYS A 530 2.99 25.73 -28.78
CA LYS A 530 2.92 24.31 -28.33
C LYS A 530 4.26 23.64 -27.98
N MET A 531 4.34 23.07 -26.78
CA MET A 531 4.44 21.62 -26.47
C MET A 531 4.59 21.50 -24.95
N SER A 532 3.55 21.04 -24.24
CA SER A 532 3.70 20.66 -22.83
C SER A 532 4.57 19.40 -22.80
N ASP A 533 5.80 19.52 -22.33
CA ASP A 533 6.63 18.34 -22.08
C ASP A 533 5.91 17.47 -21.03
N PRO A 534 5.55 16.20 -21.33
CA PRO A 534 4.91 15.32 -20.36
C PRO A 534 5.77 15.05 -19.11
N LYS A 535 7.07 15.39 -19.15
CA LYS A 535 8.00 15.31 -18.02
C LYS A 535 8.07 16.59 -17.17
N SER A 536 7.52 17.71 -17.67
CA SER A 536 7.51 18.96 -16.89
C SER A 536 6.53 18.88 -15.73
N ILE A 537 6.99 19.36 -14.57
CA ILE A 537 6.17 19.52 -13.37
C ILE A 537 5.13 20.62 -13.59
N GLN A 538 5.45 21.61 -14.42
CA GLN A 538 4.59 22.76 -14.68
C GLN A 538 3.57 22.45 -15.76
N PHE A 539 2.30 22.64 -15.41
CA PHE A 539 1.20 22.60 -16.37
C PHE A 539 0.92 24.01 -16.85
N HIS A 540 1.19 24.26 -18.13
CA HIS A 540 1.01 25.58 -18.72
C HIS A 540 -0.38 25.71 -19.35
N LEU A 541 -1.10 26.75 -18.94
CA LEU A 541 -2.38 27.16 -19.53
C LEU A 541 -2.13 28.27 -20.56
N ASP A 542 -2.94 28.32 -21.59
CA ASP A 542 -2.98 29.45 -22.52
C ASP A 542 -3.66 30.65 -21.85
N LYS A 543 -3.32 31.85 -22.33
CA LYS A 543 -3.83 33.11 -21.76
C LYS A 543 -5.36 33.19 -21.79
N VAL A 544 -6.00 32.72 -22.87
CA VAL A 544 -7.46 32.78 -23.03
C VAL A 544 -8.14 31.87 -22.00
N THR A 545 -7.63 30.67 -21.77
CA THR A 545 -8.15 29.78 -20.71
C THR A 545 -7.96 30.38 -19.32
N ILE A 546 -6.80 31.00 -19.03
CA ILE A 546 -6.57 31.68 -17.74
C ILE A 546 -7.61 32.79 -17.54
N ASP A 547 -7.79 33.67 -18.52
CA ASP A 547 -8.73 34.79 -18.44
C ASP A 547 -10.19 34.30 -18.27
N ASN A 548 -10.57 33.23 -18.97
CA ASN A 548 -11.90 32.61 -18.83
C ASN A 548 -12.12 31.98 -17.45
N LEU A 549 -11.10 31.31 -16.89
CA LEU A 549 -11.16 30.72 -15.54
C LEU A 549 -11.23 31.81 -14.48
N MET A 550 -10.41 32.87 -14.61
CA MET A 550 -10.43 34.04 -13.73
C MET A 550 -11.82 34.69 -13.72
N THR A 551 -12.42 34.87 -14.89
CA THR A 551 -13.77 35.42 -15.06
C THR A 551 -14.80 34.52 -14.38
N THR A 552 -14.76 33.21 -14.64
CA THR A 552 -15.70 32.22 -14.07
C THR A 552 -15.60 32.16 -12.54
N MET A 553 -14.39 32.15 -11.98
CA MET A 553 -14.17 32.11 -10.53
C MET A 553 -14.62 33.41 -9.86
N SER A 554 -14.34 34.57 -10.47
CA SER A 554 -14.83 35.87 -9.97
C SER A 554 -16.36 35.93 -10.00
N ARG A 555 -16.96 35.44 -11.09
CA ARG A 555 -18.42 35.33 -11.24
C ARG A 555 -19.04 34.41 -10.19
N GLN A 556 -18.41 33.28 -9.90
CA GLN A 556 -18.86 32.35 -8.86
C GLN A 556 -18.82 33.00 -7.46
N MET A 557 -17.85 33.86 -7.17
CA MET A 557 -17.79 34.59 -5.89
C MET A 557 -18.92 35.62 -5.77
N GLU A 558 -19.23 36.36 -6.84
CA GLU A 558 -20.36 37.30 -6.90
C GLU A 558 -21.70 36.55 -6.73
N LEU A 559 -21.85 35.42 -7.43
CA LEU A 559 -23.01 34.53 -7.34
C LEU A 559 -23.24 33.99 -5.94
N ALA A 560 -22.18 33.48 -5.29
CA ALA A 560 -22.29 32.92 -3.95
C ALA A 560 -22.74 33.97 -2.94
N LYS A 561 -22.24 35.21 -3.04
CA LYS A 561 -22.68 36.33 -2.20
C LYS A 561 -24.16 36.66 -2.41
N TYR A 562 -24.60 36.76 -3.66
CA TYR A 562 -25.99 37.07 -4.00
C TYR A 562 -26.96 35.99 -3.49
N LEU A 563 -26.68 34.72 -3.77
CA LEU A 563 -27.55 33.61 -3.36
C LEU A 563 -27.53 33.38 -1.84
N ALA A 564 -26.39 33.55 -1.17
CA ALA A 564 -26.33 33.50 0.29
C ALA A 564 -27.16 34.61 0.95
N ALA A 565 -27.20 35.82 0.37
CA ALA A 565 -28.08 36.89 0.84
C ALA A 565 -29.57 36.54 0.62
N CYS A 566 -29.92 35.90 -0.50
CA CYS A 566 -31.29 35.43 -0.74
C CYS A 566 -31.71 34.31 0.23
N GLU A 567 -30.78 33.42 0.58
CA GLU A 567 -30.96 32.35 1.56
C GLU A 567 -31.12 32.88 2.97
N ALA A 568 -30.28 33.85 3.39
CA ALA A 568 -30.39 34.51 4.69
C ALA A 568 -31.73 35.26 4.87
N ASN A 569 -32.28 35.79 3.77
CA ASN A 569 -33.59 36.45 3.75
C ASN A 569 -34.77 35.47 3.62
N GLY A 570 -34.53 34.15 3.63
CA GLY A 570 -35.56 33.12 3.54
C GLY A 570 -36.23 32.98 2.17
N ARG A 571 -35.73 33.66 1.13
CA ARG A 571 -36.30 33.61 -0.24
C ARG A 571 -35.82 32.40 -1.03
N LEU A 572 -34.64 31.89 -0.70
CA LEU A 572 -34.07 30.69 -1.29
C LEU A 572 -34.22 29.53 -0.31
N THR A 573 -35.14 28.60 -0.60
CA THR A 573 -35.36 27.38 0.19
C THR A 573 -35.14 26.13 -0.67
N GLU A 574 -34.99 24.97 -0.04
CA GLU A 574 -34.82 23.70 -0.76
C GLU A 574 -35.96 23.40 -1.73
N LYS A 575 -37.19 23.87 -1.44
CA LYS A 575 -38.33 23.80 -2.37
C LYS A 575 -38.07 24.61 -3.63
N VAL A 576 -37.65 25.87 -3.48
CA VAL A 576 -37.31 26.76 -4.62
C VAL A 576 -36.21 26.15 -5.49
N ILE A 577 -35.18 25.58 -4.87
CA ILE A 577 -34.06 24.95 -5.60
C ILE A 577 -34.55 23.80 -6.49
N ASN A 578 -35.55 23.03 -6.04
CA ASN A 578 -36.10 21.88 -6.77
C ASN A 578 -37.24 22.27 -7.75
N ASP A 579 -38.02 23.30 -7.43
CA ASP A 579 -39.24 23.66 -8.14
C ASP A 579 -38.99 24.57 -9.36
N VAL A 580 -37.94 25.40 -9.35
CA VAL A 580 -37.66 26.37 -10.44
C VAL A 580 -37.35 25.66 -11.76
N ILE A 581 -36.45 24.67 -11.72
CA ILE A 581 -36.18 23.77 -12.84
C ILE A 581 -35.97 22.36 -12.27
N PRO A 582 -36.95 21.45 -12.44
CA PRO A 582 -36.87 20.08 -11.91
C PRO A 582 -35.65 19.33 -12.42
N ALA A 583 -35.01 18.56 -11.53
CA ALA A 583 -33.90 17.73 -11.93
C ALA A 583 -34.37 16.54 -12.78
N GLN A 584 -33.99 16.53 -14.06
CA GLN A 584 -34.20 15.38 -14.95
C GLN A 584 -33.29 14.22 -14.49
N GLY A 585 -33.87 13.22 -13.81
CA GLY A 585 -33.23 11.94 -13.51
C GLY A 585 -32.05 12.00 -12.54
N GLY A 586 -32.31 11.85 -11.24
CA GLY A 586 -31.28 11.56 -10.24
C GLY A 586 -31.88 10.82 -9.07
N ARG A 587 -31.43 9.58 -8.82
CA ARG A 587 -31.71 8.86 -7.57
C ARG A 587 -31.27 9.75 -6.41
N LYS A 588 -32.12 9.91 -5.40
CA LYS A 588 -31.73 10.47 -4.10
C LYS A 588 -30.76 9.48 -3.47
N ASP A 589 -29.48 9.58 -3.82
CA ASP A 589 -28.43 8.85 -3.11
C ASP A 589 -28.06 9.65 -1.85
N ASP A 590 -27.93 8.87 -0.79
CA ASP A 590 -27.82 9.25 0.61
C ASP A 590 -26.47 9.94 0.91
N GLY A 591 -26.47 10.86 1.88
CA GLY A 591 -25.23 11.34 2.51
C GLY A 591 -24.90 12.83 2.37
N ASP A 592 -24.56 13.32 1.17
CA ASP A 592 -24.03 14.69 0.97
C ASP A 592 -24.60 15.39 -0.28
N LEU A 593 -24.96 16.68 -0.14
CA LEU A 593 -25.47 17.50 -1.24
C LEU A 593 -24.31 18.04 -2.08
N ARG A 594 -24.29 17.74 -3.39
CA ARG A 594 -23.38 18.41 -4.33
C ARG A 594 -23.85 19.86 -4.54
N PRO A 595 -23.03 20.88 -4.22
CA PRO A 595 -23.42 22.27 -4.42
C PRO A 595 -23.57 22.62 -5.91
N LEU A 596 -24.57 23.44 -6.24
CA LEU A 596 -24.69 24.04 -7.57
C LEU A 596 -23.66 25.16 -7.72
N THR A 597 -22.70 24.97 -8.63
CA THR A 597 -21.66 25.95 -8.95
C THR A 597 -21.52 26.12 -10.46
N LEU A 598 -20.94 27.25 -10.90
CA LEU A 598 -20.64 27.52 -12.31
C LEU A 598 -19.57 26.58 -12.89
N PHE A 599 -18.90 25.79 -12.05
CA PHE A 599 -17.99 24.72 -12.49
C PHE A 599 -18.72 23.44 -12.93
N GLY A 600 -20.05 23.40 -12.80
CA GLY A 600 -20.90 22.27 -13.18
C GLY A 600 -21.22 22.19 -14.67
N SER A 601 -22.17 21.31 -14.98
CA SER A 601 -22.68 21.13 -16.35
C SER A 601 -23.46 22.35 -16.82
N ASN A 602 -23.71 22.46 -18.14
CA ASN A 602 -24.60 23.51 -18.65
C ASN A 602 -26.00 23.45 -18.04
N THR A 603 -26.47 22.27 -17.64
CA THR A 603 -27.75 22.14 -16.91
C THR A 603 -27.67 22.75 -15.52
N ASP A 604 -26.56 22.58 -14.79
CA ASP A 604 -26.35 23.19 -13.48
C ASP A 604 -26.30 24.72 -13.61
N LYS A 605 -25.59 25.23 -14.64
CA LYS A 605 -25.52 26.67 -14.94
C LYS A 605 -26.90 27.26 -15.27
N ILE A 606 -27.70 26.57 -16.09
CA ILE A 606 -29.08 26.95 -16.40
C ILE A 606 -29.92 27.05 -15.13
N ARG A 607 -29.83 26.06 -14.23
CA ARG A 607 -30.53 26.10 -12.93
C ARG A 607 -30.07 27.26 -12.07
N ILE A 608 -28.77 27.52 -12.00
CA ILE A 608 -28.20 28.65 -11.26
C ILE A 608 -28.78 29.97 -11.75
N VAL A 609 -28.81 30.21 -13.07
CA VAL A 609 -29.38 31.45 -13.63
C VAL A 609 -30.87 31.56 -13.27
N ALA A 610 -31.62 30.46 -13.37
CA ALA A 610 -33.02 30.45 -12.99
C ALA A 610 -33.23 30.74 -11.49
N LEU A 611 -32.37 30.19 -10.61
CA LEU A 611 -32.38 30.48 -9.17
C LEU A 611 -32.10 31.95 -8.88
N VAL A 612 -31.12 32.55 -9.56
CA VAL A 612 -30.77 33.98 -9.41
C VAL A 612 -31.98 34.86 -9.73
N LEU A 613 -32.67 34.58 -10.85
CA LEU A 613 -33.85 35.34 -11.26
C LEU A 613 -35.06 35.10 -10.34
N ALA A 614 -35.23 33.88 -9.84
CA ALA A 614 -36.38 33.49 -9.02
C ALA A 614 -36.26 33.96 -7.56
N SER A 615 -35.06 34.07 -7.01
CA SER A 615 -34.85 34.21 -5.55
C SER A 615 -34.63 35.66 -5.07
N GLY A 616 -34.41 36.59 -6.00
CA GLY A 616 -34.11 37.99 -5.68
C GLY A 616 -35.25 38.78 -5.03
N PRO A 617 -34.97 39.97 -4.44
CA PRO A 617 -35.97 40.95 -4.02
C PRO A 617 -36.94 41.33 -5.14
N SER A 618 -36.38 41.55 -6.32
CA SER A 618 -37.04 41.79 -7.61
C SER A 618 -36.21 41.12 -8.70
N ILE A 619 -36.80 40.84 -9.87
CA ILE A 619 -36.05 40.32 -11.02
C ILE A 619 -34.87 41.22 -11.40
N GLU A 620 -35.06 42.53 -11.37
CA GLU A 620 -34.02 43.51 -11.74
C GLU A 620 -32.74 43.34 -10.91
N SER A 621 -32.87 42.98 -9.62
CA SER A 621 -31.72 42.80 -8.73
C SER A 621 -30.77 41.68 -9.12
N GLY A 622 -31.28 40.62 -9.76
CA GLY A 622 -30.52 39.45 -10.19
C GLY A 622 -30.26 39.42 -11.70
N LEU A 623 -30.89 40.34 -12.45
CA LEU A 623 -30.90 40.33 -13.90
C LEU A 623 -29.52 40.58 -14.50
N ASP A 624 -28.78 41.57 -13.99
CA ASP A 624 -27.43 41.88 -14.47
C ASP A 624 -26.48 40.70 -14.29
N LEU A 625 -26.58 40.01 -13.14
CA LEU A 625 -25.79 38.82 -12.86
C LEU A 625 -26.21 37.66 -13.79
N ALA A 626 -27.50 37.48 -14.00
CA ALA A 626 -28.03 36.48 -14.92
C ALA A 626 -27.55 36.69 -16.36
N PHE A 627 -27.66 37.92 -16.89
CA PHE A 627 -27.19 38.25 -18.25
C PHE A 627 -25.69 38.03 -18.42
N LYS A 628 -24.87 38.41 -17.43
CA LYS A 628 -23.43 38.16 -17.47
C LYS A 628 -23.13 36.66 -17.54
N ILE A 629 -23.77 35.83 -16.71
CA ILE A 629 -23.58 34.36 -16.71
C ILE A 629 -24.03 33.74 -18.04
N VAL A 630 -25.18 34.17 -18.56
CA VAL A 630 -25.73 33.68 -19.84
C VAL A 630 -24.79 34.03 -20.99
N GLY A 631 -24.30 35.28 -21.06
CA GLY A 631 -23.38 35.74 -22.09
C GLY A 631 -22.00 35.06 -22.02
N GLU A 632 -21.41 34.98 -20.82
CA GLU A 632 -20.09 34.38 -20.58
C GLU A 632 -20.05 32.88 -20.92
N HIS A 633 -21.15 32.15 -20.65
CA HIS A 633 -21.23 30.71 -20.90
C HIS A 633 -22.05 30.31 -22.13
N LYS A 634 -22.55 31.27 -22.92
CA LYS A 634 -23.38 31.04 -24.12
C LYS A 634 -24.56 30.09 -23.85
N LEU A 635 -25.31 30.37 -22.79
CA LEU A 635 -26.46 29.55 -22.37
C LEU A 635 -27.70 29.87 -23.21
N ASP A 636 -28.65 28.94 -23.25
CA ASP A 636 -29.95 29.12 -23.90
C ASP A 636 -30.86 30.01 -23.04
N SER A 637 -30.84 31.31 -23.32
CA SER A 637 -31.55 32.33 -22.57
C SER A 637 -33.07 32.15 -22.65
N MET A 638 -33.61 31.77 -23.82
CA MET A 638 -35.05 31.61 -24.05
C MET A 638 -35.65 30.53 -23.14
N ASN A 639 -35.04 29.34 -23.08
CA ASN A 639 -35.54 28.26 -22.23
C ASN A 639 -35.46 28.61 -20.75
N ILE A 640 -34.38 29.28 -20.31
CA ILE A 640 -34.23 29.76 -18.93
C ILE A 640 -35.40 30.69 -18.56
N TYR A 641 -35.67 31.71 -19.38
CA TYR A 641 -36.71 32.69 -19.07
C TYR A 641 -38.12 32.11 -19.09
N ILE A 642 -38.40 31.17 -19.99
CA ILE A 642 -39.69 30.45 -20.02
C ILE A 642 -39.92 29.66 -18.72
N HIS A 643 -38.91 28.96 -18.23
CA HIS A 643 -39.02 28.22 -16.96
C HIS A 643 -39.20 29.15 -15.75
N VAL A 644 -38.43 30.23 -15.69
CA VAL A 644 -38.57 31.25 -14.63
C VAL A 644 -39.97 31.87 -14.64
N ALA A 645 -40.52 32.19 -15.81
CA ALA A 645 -41.87 32.76 -15.91
C ALA A 645 -42.95 31.81 -15.37
N LYS A 646 -42.89 30.52 -15.73
CA LYS A 646 -43.80 29.49 -15.22
C LYS A 646 -43.70 29.37 -13.69
N TYR A 647 -42.49 29.38 -13.16
CA TYR A 647 -42.25 29.33 -11.72
C TYR A 647 -42.83 30.57 -10.99
N LEU A 648 -42.57 31.78 -11.49
CA LEU A 648 -43.05 33.02 -10.87
C LEU A 648 -44.57 33.08 -10.79
N VAL A 649 -45.27 32.59 -11.82
CA VAL A 649 -46.74 32.49 -11.78
C VAL A 649 -47.20 31.50 -10.71
N ASN A 650 -46.59 30.32 -10.62
CA ASN A 650 -46.93 29.32 -9.62
C ASN A 650 -46.64 29.78 -8.18
N ALA A 651 -45.64 30.67 -8.02
CA ALA A 651 -45.29 31.32 -6.75
C ALA A 651 -46.12 32.59 -6.46
N ASP A 652 -47.21 32.84 -7.21
CA ASP A 652 -48.10 34.00 -7.08
C ASP A 652 -47.41 35.38 -7.30
N ARG A 653 -46.28 35.42 -8.01
CA ARG A 653 -45.48 36.61 -8.38
C ARG A 653 -45.61 36.98 -9.87
N PHE A 654 -46.81 36.92 -10.44
CA PHE A 654 -47.01 37.10 -11.90
C PHE A 654 -46.59 38.48 -12.43
N MET A 655 -46.69 39.55 -11.63
CA MET A 655 -46.25 40.90 -12.05
C MET A 655 -44.76 40.95 -12.37
N GLU A 656 -43.96 40.07 -11.77
CA GLU A 656 -42.54 39.99 -12.09
C GLU A 656 -42.31 39.38 -13.48
N VAL A 657 -43.22 38.56 -14.01
CA VAL A 657 -43.13 38.08 -15.41
C VAL A 657 -43.23 39.25 -16.40
N LYS A 658 -44.08 40.23 -16.10
CA LYS A 658 -44.18 41.48 -16.89
C LYS A 658 -42.88 42.29 -16.82
N THR A 659 -42.30 42.41 -15.62
CA THR A 659 -40.99 43.07 -15.44
C THR A 659 -39.89 42.32 -16.21
N LEU A 660 -39.84 40.98 -16.13
CA LEU A 660 -38.89 40.15 -16.88
C LEU A 660 -39.00 40.40 -18.38
N ALA A 661 -40.22 40.38 -18.92
CA ALA A 661 -40.45 40.61 -20.35
C ALA A 661 -40.00 42.00 -20.80
N LYS A 662 -40.20 43.03 -19.97
CA LYS A 662 -39.71 44.39 -20.21
C LYS A 662 -38.18 44.46 -20.16
N CYS A 663 -37.58 43.81 -19.18
CA CYS A 663 -36.13 43.70 -19.02
C CYS A 663 -35.46 42.98 -20.19
N ILE A 664 -36.02 41.87 -20.65
CA ILE A 664 -35.55 41.14 -21.85
C ILE A 664 -35.63 42.05 -23.08
N ARG A 665 -36.72 42.81 -23.23
CA ARG A 665 -36.88 43.74 -24.37
C ARG A 665 -35.86 44.88 -24.36
N ALA A 666 -35.46 45.32 -23.17
CA ALA A 666 -34.40 46.32 -22.99
C ALA A 666 -32.98 45.73 -23.13
N SER A 667 -32.84 44.41 -23.20
CA SER A 667 -31.55 43.75 -23.39
C SER A 667 -31.07 43.86 -24.84
N ASN A 668 -29.74 43.82 -25.03
CA ASN A 668 -29.12 43.82 -26.36
C ASN A 668 -29.07 42.41 -27.00
N GLU A 669 -29.89 41.44 -26.54
CA GLU A 669 -29.90 40.09 -27.10
C GLU A 669 -30.59 40.03 -28.47
N THR A 670 -30.05 39.17 -29.35
CA THR A 670 -30.68 38.88 -30.64
C THR A 670 -32.06 38.25 -30.42
N ALA A 671 -33.09 38.78 -31.08
CA ALA A 671 -34.49 38.36 -30.92
C ALA A 671 -35.14 38.65 -29.55
N ALA A 672 -34.67 39.69 -28.83
CA ALA A 672 -35.25 40.15 -27.56
C ALA A 672 -36.79 40.28 -27.58
N ASN A 673 -37.37 40.82 -28.66
CA ASN A 673 -38.83 40.94 -28.80
C ASN A 673 -39.54 39.58 -28.86
N LEU A 674 -38.98 38.62 -29.60
CA LEU A 674 -39.53 37.27 -29.71
C LEU A 674 -39.45 36.54 -28.37
N MET A 675 -38.30 36.63 -27.69
CA MET A 675 -38.11 36.03 -26.36
C MET A 675 -39.06 36.64 -25.33
N SER A 676 -39.21 37.97 -25.35
CA SER A 676 -40.17 38.70 -24.50
C SER A 676 -41.60 38.19 -24.72
N ASP A 677 -42.03 38.06 -25.98
CA ASP A 677 -43.37 37.55 -26.31
C ASP A 677 -43.56 36.08 -25.91
N GLN A 678 -42.55 35.24 -26.08
CA GLN A 678 -42.57 33.82 -25.70
C GLN A 678 -42.61 33.62 -24.18
N VAL A 679 -41.92 34.47 -23.42
CA VAL A 679 -41.97 34.50 -21.96
C VAL A 679 -43.36 34.90 -21.46
N LEU A 680 -43.97 35.90 -22.08
CA LEU A 680 -45.35 36.32 -21.78
C LEU A 680 -46.37 35.25 -22.16
N GLU A 681 -46.20 34.57 -23.30
CA GLU A 681 -47.04 33.43 -23.71
C GLU A 681 -46.96 32.28 -22.69
N ALA A 682 -45.74 31.89 -22.31
CA ALA A 682 -45.53 30.85 -21.32
C ALA A 682 -46.08 31.22 -19.94
N GLY A 683 -45.91 32.49 -19.52
CA GLY A 683 -46.50 33.02 -18.30
C GLY A 683 -48.03 32.98 -18.34
N THR A 684 -48.64 33.39 -19.46
CA THR A 684 -50.10 33.35 -19.66
C THR A 684 -50.63 31.92 -19.58
N ALA A 685 -49.99 30.98 -20.28
CA ALA A 685 -50.34 29.57 -20.22
C ALA A 685 -50.21 28.99 -18.80
N ALA A 686 -49.18 29.41 -18.04
CA ALA A 686 -49.02 29.03 -16.63
C ALA A 686 -50.13 29.61 -15.75
N VAL A 687 -50.57 30.85 -15.98
CA VAL A 687 -51.70 31.45 -15.24
C VAL A 687 -52.96 30.64 -15.47
N VAL A 688 -53.25 30.29 -16.73
CA VAL A 688 -54.40 29.47 -17.10
C VAL A 688 -54.34 28.10 -16.42
N ALA A 689 -53.22 27.40 -16.52
CA ALA A 689 -53.04 26.09 -15.89
C ALA A 689 -53.20 26.14 -14.36
N ARG A 690 -52.66 27.17 -13.70
CA ARG A 690 -52.81 27.39 -12.25
C ARG A 690 -54.27 27.65 -11.88
N CYS A 691 -54.99 28.47 -12.65
CA CYS A 691 -56.41 28.74 -12.42
C CYS A 691 -57.26 27.48 -12.61
N GLU A 692 -57.00 26.69 -13.66
CA GLU A 692 -57.68 25.41 -13.91
C GLU A 692 -57.44 24.42 -12.75
N ALA A 693 -56.20 24.31 -12.26
CA ALA A 693 -55.87 23.47 -11.11
C ALA A 693 -56.54 23.92 -9.81
N ARG A 694 -56.79 25.23 -9.64
CA ARG A 694 -57.49 25.82 -8.49
C ARG A 694 -59.02 25.90 -8.69
N GLY A 695 -59.55 25.49 -9.84
CA GLY A 695 -60.98 25.62 -10.18
C GLY A 695 -61.47 27.07 -10.32
N GLN A 696 -60.56 28.01 -10.60
CA GLN A 696 -60.84 29.44 -10.75
C GLN A 696 -61.03 29.79 -12.23
N LEU A 697 -61.92 30.77 -12.51
CA LEU A 697 -62.04 31.34 -13.85
C LEU A 697 -60.76 32.10 -14.23
N HIS A 698 -60.45 32.15 -15.52
CA HIS A 698 -59.26 32.82 -16.04
C HIS A 698 -59.21 34.28 -15.54
N ASP A 699 -58.17 34.59 -14.79
CA ASP A 699 -58.03 35.83 -14.01
C ASP A 699 -57.63 37.04 -14.87
N GLU A 700 -57.88 38.26 -14.37
CA GLU A 700 -57.42 39.55 -14.93
C GLU A 700 -55.89 39.57 -15.15
N GLN A 701 -55.17 38.77 -14.36
CA GLN A 701 -53.72 38.53 -14.47
C GLN A 701 -53.30 38.06 -15.87
N ALA A 702 -54.08 37.18 -16.52
CA ALA A 702 -53.75 36.68 -17.85
C ALA A 702 -53.88 37.79 -18.90
N GLU A 703 -54.93 38.62 -18.82
CA GLU A 703 -55.12 39.74 -19.75
C GLU A 703 -54.01 40.80 -19.62
N LEU A 704 -53.55 41.07 -18.40
CA LEU A 704 -52.44 41.99 -18.15
C LEU A 704 -51.14 41.54 -18.84
N LEU A 705 -50.85 40.23 -18.87
CA LEU A 705 -49.69 39.69 -19.57
C LEU A 705 -49.88 39.71 -21.09
N ILE A 706 -51.07 39.37 -21.59
CA ILE A 706 -51.37 39.37 -23.03
C ILE A 706 -51.22 40.76 -23.64
N ASN A 707 -51.63 41.80 -22.92
CA ASN A 707 -51.58 43.18 -23.41
C ASN A 707 -50.16 43.64 -23.79
N ASP A 708 -49.13 43.15 -23.09
CA ASP A 708 -47.74 43.53 -23.30
C ASP A 708 -47.02 42.76 -24.42
N ILE A 709 -47.69 41.77 -25.03
CA ILE A 709 -47.15 40.99 -26.15
C ILE A 709 -47.13 41.85 -27.43
N THR A 710 -46.04 41.84 -28.19
CA THR A 710 -45.91 42.64 -29.41
C THR A 710 -46.48 41.92 -30.64
N SER A 711 -46.26 40.61 -30.74
CA SER A 711 -46.74 39.78 -31.85
C SER A 711 -48.25 39.53 -31.79
N HIS A 712 -48.96 39.97 -32.82
CA HIS A 712 -50.40 39.71 -32.97
C HIS A 712 -50.73 38.21 -33.05
N ALA A 713 -49.84 37.39 -33.63
CA ALA A 713 -50.05 35.94 -33.72
C ALA A 713 -50.01 35.26 -32.33
N ILE A 714 -49.03 35.64 -31.50
CA ILE A 714 -48.88 35.12 -30.14
C ILE A 714 -50.02 35.65 -29.24
N LYS A 715 -50.42 36.91 -29.40
CA LYS A 715 -51.61 37.47 -28.72
C LYS A 715 -52.87 36.66 -29.01
N ILE A 716 -53.15 36.34 -30.28
CA ILE A 716 -54.32 35.53 -30.66
C ILE A 716 -54.21 34.13 -30.04
N SER A 717 -53.03 33.49 -30.10
CA SER A 717 -52.76 32.20 -29.45
C SER A 717 -53.09 32.23 -27.95
N CYS A 718 -52.62 33.25 -27.24
CA CYS A 718 -52.87 33.41 -25.80
C CYS A 718 -54.35 33.61 -25.48
N TYR A 719 -55.08 34.44 -26.25
CA TYR A 719 -56.53 34.61 -26.06
C TYR A 719 -57.31 33.30 -26.26
N LEU A 720 -56.87 32.45 -27.20
CA LEU A 720 -57.46 31.12 -27.39
C LEU A 720 -57.18 30.21 -26.20
N VAL A 721 -55.96 30.22 -25.65
CA VAL A 721 -55.61 29.46 -24.43
C VAL A 721 -56.44 29.91 -23.23
N CYS A 722 -56.72 31.21 -23.10
CA CYS A 722 -57.62 31.77 -22.08
C CYS A 722 -59.12 31.56 -22.37
N ARG A 723 -59.48 30.81 -23.42
CA ARG A 723 -60.88 30.56 -23.87
C ARG A 723 -61.67 31.85 -24.20
N ASN A 724 -61.00 32.98 -24.42
CA ASN A 724 -61.63 34.25 -24.82
C ASN A 724 -61.65 34.38 -26.36
N VAL A 725 -62.54 33.60 -26.99
CA VAL A 725 -62.67 33.54 -28.45
C VAL A 725 -63.16 34.86 -29.08
N SER A 726 -63.90 35.68 -28.33
CA SER A 726 -64.38 36.99 -28.79
C SER A 726 -63.23 37.97 -29.04
N SER A 727 -62.33 38.14 -28.07
CA SER A 727 -61.14 38.99 -28.22
C SER A 727 -60.18 38.45 -29.28
N ALA A 728 -60.01 37.13 -29.34
CA ALA A 728 -59.22 36.46 -30.37
C ALA A 728 -59.76 36.74 -31.79
N TYR A 729 -61.08 36.65 -31.99
CA TYR A 729 -61.74 36.96 -33.26
C TYR A 729 -61.55 38.43 -33.65
N ILE A 730 -61.79 39.36 -32.74
CA ILE A 730 -61.66 40.80 -33.02
C ILE A 730 -60.24 41.12 -33.51
N LEU A 731 -59.22 40.60 -32.83
CA LEU A 731 -57.83 40.84 -33.19
C LEU A 731 -57.45 40.18 -34.53
N ALA A 732 -57.89 38.93 -34.75
CA ALA A 732 -57.62 38.22 -36.01
C ALA A 732 -58.34 38.86 -37.21
N ALA A 733 -59.58 39.32 -37.03
CA ALA A 733 -60.38 39.98 -38.05
C ALA A 733 -59.88 41.40 -38.38
N LYS A 734 -59.35 42.12 -37.38
CA LYS A 734 -58.75 43.46 -37.53
C LYS A 734 -57.44 43.43 -38.32
N HIS A 735 -56.59 42.44 -38.07
CA HIS A 735 -55.29 42.28 -38.75
C HIS A 735 -55.33 41.32 -39.95
N GLU A 736 -56.53 40.94 -40.41
CA GLU A 736 -56.77 40.10 -41.58
C GLU A 736 -56.05 38.74 -41.60
N ARG A 737 -55.82 38.14 -40.43
CA ARG A 737 -55.06 36.88 -40.29
C ARG A 737 -55.96 35.67 -40.51
N THR A 738 -56.12 35.27 -41.78
CA THR A 738 -57.02 34.17 -42.22
C THR A 738 -56.71 32.82 -41.57
N ASN A 739 -55.43 32.48 -41.41
CA ASN A 739 -55.01 31.22 -40.77
C ASN A 739 -55.38 31.17 -39.29
N ASP A 740 -55.24 32.28 -38.56
CA ASP A 740 -55.57 32.35 -37.15
C ASP A 740 -57.10 32.46 -36.93
N LEU A 741 -57.84 33.10 -37.86
CA LEU A 741 -59.31 33.05 -37.91
C LEU A 741 -59.86 31.63 -38.00
N ARG A 742 -59.22 30.73 -38.75
CA ARG A 742 -59.60 29.30 -38.80
C ARG A 742 -59.39 28.60 -37.46
N LYS A 743 -58.30 28.92 -36.74
CA LYS A 743 -58.06 28.40 -35.38
C LYS A 743 -59.12 28.91 -34.40
N VAL A 744 -59.47 30.20 -34.47
CA VAL A 744 -60.53 30.80 -33.66
C VAL A 744 -61.89 30.15 -33.94
N LEU A 745 -62.20 29.85 -35.21
CA LEU A 745 -63.43 29.14 -35.59
C LEU A 745 -63.51 27.76 -34.92
N HIS A 746 -62.44 26.96 -35.04
CA HIS A 746 -62.40 25.62 -34.46
C HIS A 746 -62.55 25.65 -32.92
N GLU A 747 -61.90 26.60 -32.27
CA GLU A 747 -61.99 26.76 -30.81
C GLU A 747 -63.37 27.27 -30.37
N ALA A 748 -64.01 28.14 -31.16
CA ALA A 748 -65.38 28.59 -30.91
C ALA A 748 -66.41 27.45 -31.05
N GLU A 749 -66.20 26.53 -32.00
CA GLU A 749 -66.99 25.30 -32.13
C GLU A 749 -66.82 24.39 -30.89
N ARG A 750 -65.58 24.21 -30.43
CA ARG A 750 -65.26 23.41 -29.24
C ARG A 750 -65.91 23.95 -27.96
N LEU A 751 -65.95 25.28 -27.82
CA LEU A 751 -66.55 25.97 -26.66
C LEU A 751 -68.06 26.23 -26.81
N GLY A 752 -68.66 25.90 -27.96
CA GLY A 752 -70.09 26.13 -28.21
C GLY A 752 -70.50 27.60 -28.38
N ASN A 753 -69.57 28.48 -28.79
CA ASN A 753 -69.87 29.91 -29.00
C ASN A 753 -70.34 30.18 -30.44
N ASP A 754 -71.66 30.06 -30.65
CA ASP A 754 -72.29 30.21 -31.96
C ASP A 754 -72.12 31.59 -32.59
N GLN A 755 -72.05 32.66 -31.78
CA GLN A 755 -71.91 34.03 -32.26
C GLN A 755 -70.56 34.24 -32.95
N VAL A 756 -69.47 33.84 -32.29
CA VAL A 756 -68.12 33.96 -32.84
C VAL A 756 -67.92 32.98 -34.00
N ARG A 757 -68.46 31.76 -33.91
CA ARG A 757 -68.45 30.78 -35.01
C ARG A 757 -69.06 31.35 -36.29
N ASN A 758 -70.29 31.87 -36.22
CA ASN A 758 -70.98 32.44 -37.37
C ASN A 758 -70.27 33.69 -37.92
N ALA A 759 -69.69 34.52 -37.03
CA ALA A 759 -68.89 35.68 -37.43
C ALA A 759 -67.61 35.28 -38.19
N CYS A 760 -66.88 34.27 -37.70
CA CYS A 760 -65.72 33.69 -38.36
C CYS A 760 -66.07 33.11 -39.74
N LEU A 761 -67.13 32.30 -39.83
CA LEU A 761 -67.60 31.71 -41.08
C LEU A 761 -67.95 32.80 -42.11
N LYS A 762 -68.73 33.81 -41.71
CA LYS A 762 -69.11 34.93 -42.59
C LYS A 762 -67.89 35.67 -43.15
N ARG A 763 -66.88 35.92 -42.31
CA ARG A 763 -65.63 36.61 -42.68
C ARG A 763 -64.76 35.75 -43.62
N LEU A 764 -64.67 34.45 -43.36
CA LEU A 764 -63.93 33.50 -44.21
C LEU A 764 -64.62 33.28 -45.56
N THR A 765 -65.96 33.19 -45.60
CA THR A 765 -66.73 33.07 -46.85
C THR A 765 -66.73 34.36 -47.66
N SER A 766 -66.74 35.53 -47.02
CA SER A 766 -66.66 36.82 -47.72
C SER A 766 -65.33 37.05 -48.46
N LYS A 767 -64.25 36.35 -48.07
CA LYS A 767 -62.94 36.40 -48.75
C LYS A 767 -62.73 35.27 -49.77
N ASN A 768 -63.52 34.19 -49.73
CA ASN A 768 -63.46 33.08 -50.70
C ASN A 768 -64.29 33.34 -51.97
N VAL A 769 -64.68 34.59 -52.24
CA VAL A 769 -65.26 35.02 -53.51
C VAL A 769 -64.28 35.96 -54.20
N LEU A 770 -63.20 35.39 -54.74
CA LEU A 770 -62.47 35.79 -55.95
C LEU A 770 -61.17 34.96 -55.99
N VAL A 771 -61.02 34.25 -57.10
CA VAL A 771 -59.98 33.29 -57.48
C VAL A 771 -58.56 33.78 -57.22
#